data_AF-A0A0G2AYC0-F1
#
_entry.id   AF-A0A0G2AYC0-F1
#
_cell.length_a   1.000
_cell.length_b   1.000
_cell.length_c   1.000
_cell.angle_alpha   90.00
_cell.angle_beta   90.00
_cell.angle_gamma   90.00
#
_symmetry.space_group_name_H-M   'P 1'
#
loop_
_entity.id
_entity.type
_entity.pdbx_description
1 polymer ?
#
loop_
_entity_poly.entity_id
_entity_poly.type
_entity_poly.pdbx_seq_one_letter_code
_entity_poly.pdbx_strand_id
1 'polypeptide(L)'
;MAKILGIDLGTTNSAMAVMRGGEPQIIENSEGARTTPSVVALSKTGERLVGLIARRQAVTNPKNTVYQIKRFIGHTFDESGVQKDKTAVPFEMRKAQNGGIEVQLGDPSTSSGQGNWYRPEEVSAMILGKLKADAEKRLGEPITEAVVTVPAYFNDAQRAATRDAGKIAGLDVKRIINEPTAAALAYGFNKKKDEKVVVFDFGGGTFDISVLEVVMAGDQEGSIEVRSTDGDAHLGGKDIDQKIIDWLATEFQKESGIDVRGDALARQRLDEAAEKAKIELSTALDTEINIPFITSDASGPRHLLIKMTRAKLEELAGEFIERAMAITKRAMEASPFKISDIHEIILVGGQTRMPALQQQVEKFFDKKANLSVNPDEVVAIGAAIQGGIMGGEVRDVLLLDVIPLSLGIETMGGVSTRLIERNTTIPTSRSQIFSTAADNQTSVEIHITQGERTMASDNKSLGRFVLDGIPPAPRGMPQVEVMFDIDANGILTVKAKDKATNKEQSIRIEGSSGLSEQDIERMKKDAEANAEADKKKAELAEVHNTADQSVYAARKALADNKDKIPVDLEKTINEKITVVESKKISDNVAEIKSTTEDLAKELSKVYEAMQKNNPPAGGPSPGNEPGQQSAPKDSPEQK
;
A
#
# COMPACT_ATOMS: atom_id res chain seq x y z
N MET A 1 21.05 5.04 -14.82
CA MET A 1 19.83 5.74 -14.38
C MET A 1 19.39 5.08 -13.08
N ALA A 2 18.83 5.85 -12.14
CA ALA A 2 18.24 5.24 -10.94
C ALA A 2 17.08 4.32 -11.36
N LYS A 3 16.89 3.20 -10.66
CA LYS A 3 15.80 2.27 -10.97
C LYS A 3 14.45 2.90 -10.68
N ILE A 4 13.46 2.58 -11.51
CA ILE A 4 12.06 2.92 -11.26
C ILE A 4 11.45 1.82 -10.38
N LEU A 5 11.00 2.18 -9.18
CA LEU A 5 10.40 1.24 -8.23
C LEU A 5 8.94 0.96 -8.60
N GLY A 6 8.59 -0.31 -8.81
CA GLY A 6 7.20 -0.75 -8.90
C GLY A 6 6.63 -0.96 -7.50
N ILE A 7 5.58 -0.22 -7.14
CA ILE A 7 4.97 -0.30 -5.81
C ILE A 7 3.51 -0.73 -5.95
N ASP A 8 3.18 -1.85 -5.32
CA ASP A 8 1.81 -2.17 -4.98
C ASP A 8 1.46 -1.53 -3.63
N LEU A 9 0.65 -0.47 -3.64
CA LEU A 9 0.18 0.20 -2.42
C LEU A 9 -1.17 -0.38 -2.03
N GLY A 10 -1.22 -1.54 -1.38
CA GLY A 10 -2.49 -2.20 -1.04
C GLY A 10 -3.14 -1.68 0.25
N THR A 11 -4.42 -2.01 0.44
CA THR A 11 -5.21 -1.64 1.64
C THR A 11 -4.68 -2.28 2.92
N THR A 12 -4.21 -3.53 2.83
CA THR A 12 -3.75 -4.33 3.98
C THR A 12 -2.25 -4.53 3.97
N ASN A 13 -1.68 -4.82 2.81
CA ASN A 13 -0.25 -4.99 2.62
C ASN A 13 0.17 -4.25 1.35
N SER A 14 1.40 -3.78 1.33
CA SER A 14 2.07 -3.23 0.17
C SER A 14 3.26 -4.12 -0.21
N ALA A 15 3.60 -4.14 -1.49
CA ALA A 15 4.76 -4.85 -2.02
C ALA A 15 5.56 -3.93 -2.93
N MET A 16 6.84 -4.24 -3.12
CA MET A 16 7.73 -3.46 -3.98
C MET A 16 8.61 -4.35 -4.84
N ALA A 17 8.88 -3.92 -6.07
CA ALA A 17 9.63 -4.68 -7.06
C ALA A 17 10.44 -3.76 -7.96
N VAL A 18 11.49 -4.30 -8.59
CA VAL A 18 12.29 -3.59 -9.60
C VAL A 18 12.64 -4.51 -10.75
N MET A 19 12.97 -3.92 -11.90
CA MET A 19 13.67 -4.64 -12.96
C MET A 19 15.14 -4.83 -12.59
N ARG A 20 15.66 -6.05 -12.78
CA ARG A 20 17.06 -6.38 -12.60
C ARG A 20 17.50 -7.42 -13.63
N GLY A 21 18.38 -7.01 -14.54
CA GLY A 21 18.92 -7.90 -15.56
C GLY A 21 17.86 -8.39 -16.54
N GLY A 22 16.87 -7.55 -16.85
CA GLY A 22 15.76 -7.89 -17.74
C GLY A 22 14.58 -8.61 -17.08
N GLU A 23 14.69 -9.00 -15.81
CA GLU A 23 13.63 -9.71 -15.08
C GLU A 23 13.08 -8.87 -13.92
N PRO A 24 11.76 -8.89 -13.67
CA PRO A 24 11.18 -8.26 -12.49
C PRO A 24 11.46 -9.07 -11.22
N GLN A 25 11.82 -8.39 -10.14
CA GLN A 25 12.12 -9.02 -8.85
C GLN A 25 11.46 -8.26 -7.69
N ILE A 26 10.71 -8.96 -6.84
CA ILE A 26 10.25 -8.44 -5.55
C ILE A 26 11.45 -8.15 -4.66
N ILE A 27 11.38 -7.02 -3.96
CA ILE A 27 12.35 -6.62 -2.94
C ILE A 27 11.77 -6.93 -1.56
N GLU A 28 12.55 -7.63 -0.75
CA GLU A 28 12.25 -7.85 0.68
C GLU A 28 12.42 -6.56 1.47
N ASN A 29 11.53 -6.32 2.44
CA ASN A 29 11.66 -5.24 3.39
C ASN A 29 12.78 -5.49 4.41
N SER A 30 13.06 -4.51 5.27
CA SER A 30 14.09 -4.63 6.31
C SER A 30 13.82 -5.74 7.34
N GLU A 31 12.57 -6.20 7.46
CA GLU A 31 12.18 -7.34 8.29
C GLU A 31 12.30 -8.70 7.58
N GLY A 32 12.75 -8.73 6.32
CA GLY A 32 12.92 -9.96 5.52
C GLY A 32 11.63 -10.51 4.91
N ALA A 33 10.53 -9.75 4.95
CA ALA A 33 9.27 -10.12 4.33
C ALA A 33 9.12 -9.50 2.94
N ARG A 34 8.42 -10.21 2.05
CA ARG A 34 8.16 -9.79 0.66
C ARG A 34 7.01 -8.79 0.53
N THR A 35 6.23 -8.64 1.59
CA THR A 35 5.14 -7.66 1.72
C THR A 35 5.27 -6.94 3.05
N THR A 36 4.87 -5.67 3.08
CA THR A 36 4.87 -4.82 4.26
C THR A 36 3.43 -4.46 4.63
N PRO A 37 2.95 -4.69 5.87
CA PRO A 37 1.62 -4.26 6.27
C PRO A 37 1.42 -2.75 6.06
N SER A 38 0.28 -2.35 5.50
CA SER A 38 -0.10 -0.95 5.25
C SER A 38 -0.62 -0.30 6.53
N VAL A 39 0.24 -0.25 7.54
CA VAL A 39 -0.07 0.19 8.90
C VAL A 39 0.96 1.22 9.36
N VAL A 40 0.48 2.31 9.92
CA VAL A 40 1.29 3.39 10.51
C VAL A 40 0.85 3.57 11.95
N ALA A 41 1.80 3.76 12.86
CA ALA A 41 1.49 4.08 14.24
C ALA A 41 2.44 5.13 14.81
N LEU A 42 1.97 5.86 15.81
CA LEU A 42 2.83 6.63 16.69
C LEU A 42 2.93 5.91 18.03
N SER A 43 4.15 5.51 18.41
CA SER A 43 4.43 4.87 19.68
C SER A 43 4.20 5.86 20.84
N LYS A 44 4.12 5.34 22.06
CA LYS A 44 4.00 6.18 23.27
C LYS A 44 5.21 7.09 23.49
N THR A 45 6.36 6.76 22.91
CA THR A 45 7.60 7.57 22.95
C THR A 45 7.68 8.57 21.79
N GLY A 46 6.61 8.72 21.00
CA GLY A 46 6.55 9.61 19.85
C GLY A 46 7.36 9.10 18.66
N GLU A 47 7.70 7.82 18.61
CA GLU A 47 8.36 7.20 17.46
C GLU A 47 7.32 6.77 16.42
N ARG A 48 7.57 7.12 15.16
CA ARG A 48 6.72 6.66 14.07
C ARG A 48 7.13 5.26 13.65
N LEU A 49 6.16 4.36 13.67
CA LEU A 49 6.30 2.97 13.26
C LEU A 49 5.52 2.76 11.97
N VAL A 50 6.08 1.99 11.04
CA VAL A 50 5.41 1.63 9.78
C VAL A 50 5.61 0.13 9.53
N GLY A 51 4.62 -0.56 8.98
CA GLY A 51 4.73 -1.96 8.63
C GLY A 51 4.48 -2.91 9.80
N LEU A 52 5.30 -3.97 9.89
CA LEU A 52 5.11 -5.04 10.86
C LEU A 52 5.17 -4.56 12.31
N ILE A 53 6.07 -3.63 12.61
CA ILE A 53 6.24 -3.09 13.97
C ILE A 53 5.00 -2.30 14.38
N ALA A 54 4.44 -1.48 13.47
CA ALA A 54 3.19 -0.76 13.70
C ALA A 54 2.01 -1.72 13.94
N ARG A 55 1.90 -2.77 13.11
CA ARG A 55 0.86 -3.81 13.25
C ARG A 55 0.94 -4.53 14.60
N ARG A 56 2.15 -4.90 15.06
CA ARG A 56 2.34 -5.65 16.32
C ARG A 56 1.84 -4.90 17.56
N GLN A 57 1.93 -3.58 17.58
CA GLN A 57 1.52 -2.79 18.74
C GLN A 57 0.07 -2.30 18.67
N ALA A 58 -0.65 -2.58 17.57
CA ALA A 58 -2.06 -2.19 17.36
C ALA A 58 -2.96 -2.60 18.53
N VAL A 59 -2.81 -3.83 19.04
CA VAL A 59 -3.57 -4.36 20.17
C VAL A 59 -3.45 -3.53 21.46
N THR A 60 -2.31 -2.87 21.68
CA THR A 60 -2.07 -2.05 22.88
C THR A 60 -2.18 -0.55 22.63
N ASN A 61 -2.37 -0.15 21.37
CA ASN A 61 -2.39 1.24 20.94
C ASN A 61 -3.36 1.47 19.75
N PRO A 62 -4.62 1.00 19.83
CA PRO A 62 -5.50 0.94 18.66
C PRO A 62 -5.85 2.33 18.11
N LYS A 63 -6.02 3.33 18.99
CA LYS A 63 -6.37 4.70 18.59
C LYS A 63 -5.26 5.44 17.82
N ASN A 64 -3.99 5.09 18.07
CA ASN A 64 -2.84 5.72 17.41
C ASN A 64 -2.22 4.80 16.36
N THR A 65 -2.96 3.79 15.89
CA THR A 65 -2.52 2.87 14.85
C THR A 65 -3.51 2.96 13.69
N VAL A 66 -3.06 3.55 12.59
CA VAL A 66 -3.85 3.76 11.38
C VAL A 66 -3.56 2.62 10.39
N TYR A 67 -4.63 2.01 9.90
CA TYR A 67 -4.64 0.93 8.92
C TYR A 67 -5.86 1.10 8.01
N GLN A 68 -5.90 0.39 6.88
CA GLN A 68 -6.95 0.55 5.85
C GLN A 68 -7.06 1.97 5.28
N ILE A 69 -5.99 2.78 5.39
CA ILE A 69 -6.05 4.21 5.00
C ILE A 69 -6.43 4.42 3.52
N LYS A 70 -6.14 3.42 2.68
CA LYS A 70 -6.53 3.39 1.25
C LYS A 70 -8.05 3.43 1.03
N ARG A 71 -8.89 3.04 2.01
CA ARG A 71 -10.35 3.20 1.95
C ARG A 71 -10.82 4.65 2.15
N PHE A 72 -9.92 5.55 2.55
CA PHE A 72 -10.22 6.96 2.82
C PHE A 72 -9.49 7.93 1.88
N ILE A 73 -8.47 7.47 1.15
CA ILE A 73 -7.68 8.33 0.25
C ILE A 73 -8.55 8.87 -0.89
N GLY A 74 -8.49 10.19 -1.14
CA GLY A 74 -9.28 10.85 -2.19
C GLY A 74 -10.80 10.88 -2.00
N HIS A 75 -11.31 10.45 -0.83
CA HIS A 75 -12.73 10.55 -0.49
C HIS A 75 -13.05 11.82 0.31
N THR A 76 -14.31 12.26 0.24
CA THR A 76 -14.85 13.30 1.12
C THR A 76 -15.42 12.70 2.40
N PHE A 77 -15.38 13.46 3.49
CA PHE A 77 -15.79 12.97 4.80
C PHE A 77 -17.26 12.51 4.84
N ASP A 78 -18.14 13.17 4.09
CA ASP A 78 -19.60 12.93 4.17
C ASP A 78 -20.07 11.75 3.30
N GLU A 79 -19.19 11.10 2.54
CA GLU A 79 -19.56 9.95 1.71
C GLU A 79 -20.06 8.78 2.56
N SER A 80 -21.13 8.12 2.11
CA SER A 80 -21.76 7.02 2.86
C SER A 80 -20.81 5.84 3.09
N GLY A 81 -19.96 5.53 2.10
CA GLY A 81 -18.90 4.52 2.23
C GLY A 81 -17.90 4.87 3.32
N VAL A 82 -17.49 6.13 3.39
CA VAL A 82 -16.59 6.64 4.44
C VAL A 82 -17.25 6.60 5.81
N GLN A 83 -18.52 6.99 5.93
CA GLN A 83 -19.24 6.94 7.20
C GLN A 83 -19.41 5.49 7.71
N LYS A 84 -19.66 4.54 6.80
CA LYS A 84 -19.65 3.10 7.13
C LYS A 84 -18.28 2.68 7.65
N ASP A 85 -17.23 2.92 6.88
CA ASP A 85 -15.86 2.47 7.19
C ASP A 85 -15.30 3.13 8.45
N LYS A 86 -15.70 4.37 8.75
CA LYS A 86 -15.38 5.05 10.01
C LYS A 86 -15.83 4.27 11.24
N THR A 87 -16.97 3.60 11.18
CA THR A 87 -17.45 2.79 12.31
C THR A 87 -16.67 1.49 12.49
N ALA A 88 -15.89 1.08 11.48
CA ALA A 88 -15.12 -0.17 11.46
C ALA A 88 -13.72 -0.03 12.07
N VAL A 89 -13.22 1.20 12.26
CA VAL A 89 -11.84 1.48 12.70
C VAL A 89 -11.80 2.16 14.09
N PRO A 90 -10.73 1.94 14.88
CA PRO A 90 -10.61 2.50 16.23
C PRO A 90 -9.97 3.89 16.29
N PHE A 91 -9.31 4.34 15.22
CA PHE A 91 -8.66 5.65 15.17
C PHE A 91 -9.66 6.76 14.87
N GLU A 92 -9.37 7.95 15.39
CA GLU A 92 -10.27 9.10 15.26
C GLU A 92 -10.15 9.76 13.89
N MET A 93 -11.27 10.25 13.38
CA MET A 93 -11.35 10.94 12.09
C MET A 93 -12.27 12.15 12.15
N ARG A 94 -11.83 13.23 11.51
CA ARG A 94 -12.59 14.47 11.38
C ARG A 94 -12.67 14.95 9.94
N LYS A 95 -13.64 15.84 9.70
CA LYS A 95 -13.78 16.56 8.44
C LYS A 95 -12.73 17.67 8.37
N ALA A 96 -11.93 17.67 7.32
CA ALA A 96 -10.97 18.72 7.03
C ALA A 96 -11.69 19.98 6.52
N GLN A 97 -11.00 21.13 6.53
CA GLN A 97 -11.59 22.40 6.10
C GLN A 97 -12.10 22.39 4.64
N ASN A 98 -11.43 21.64 3.76
CA ASN A 98 -11.83 21.47 2.36
C ASN A 98 -12.89 20.37 2.14
N GLY A 99 -13.44 19.79 3.21
CA GLY A 99 -14.41 18.69 3.15
C GLY A 99 -13.81 17.28 3.01
N GLY A 100 -12.49 17.17 2.84
CA GLY A 100 -11.76 15.89 2.87
C GLY A 100 -11.65 15.31 4.28
N ILE A 101 -10.85 14.25 4.42
CA ILE A 101 -10.69 13.49 5.67
C ILE A 101 -9.36 13.85 6.33
N GLU A 102 -9.36 13.93 7.66
CA GLU A 102 -8.16 13.92 8.49
C GLU A 102 -8.27 12.81 9.52
N VAL A 103 -7.19 12.05 9.71
CA VAL A 103 -7.06 10.99 10.70
C VAL A 103 -6.09 11.42 11.79
N GLN A 104 -6.38 11.02 13.02
CA GLN A 104 -5.50 11.32 14.14
C GLN A 104 -4.38 10.28 14.25
N LEU A 105 -3.13 10.74 14.32
CA LEU A 105 -1.99 9.93 14.74
C LEU A 105 -1.35 10.57 15.97
N GLY A 106 -1.30 9.82 17.05
CA GLY A 106 -0.86 10.32 18.35
C GLY A 106 -1.98 11.05 19.09
N ASP A 107 -1.86 11.09 20.41
CA ASP A 107 -2.82 11.76 21.28
C ASP A 107 -2.17 13.01 21.89
N PRO A 108 -2.71 14.22 21.63
CA PRO A 108 -2.16 15.47 22.20
C PRO A 108 -2.20 15.50 23.72
N SER A 109 -3.04 14.66 24.34
CA SER A 109 -3.17 14.53 25.79
C SER A 109 -2.18 13.53 26.41
N THR A 110 -1.42 12.79 25.60
CA THR A 110 -0.32 11.96 26.10
C THR A 110 0.86 12.83 26.52
N SER A 111 1.73 12.30 27.39
CA SER A 111 2.91 12.99 27.93
C SER A 111 3.88 13.53 26.87
N SER A 112 3.79 13.07 25.62
CA SER A 112 4.58 13.58 24.50
C SER A 112 3.95 14.80 23.80
N GLY A 113 2.64 15.06 23.96
CA GLY A 113 1.93 16.17 23.33
C GLY A 113 1.85 16.12 21.79
N GLN A 114 2.24 15.01 21.15
CA GLN A 114 2.46 14.88 19.70
C GLN A 114 1.25 14.33 18.92
N GLY A 115 0.04 14.72 19.27
CA GLY A 115 -1.13 14.33 18.48
C GLY A 115 -1.37 15.28 17.31
N ASN A 116 -1.24 14.77 16.09
CA ASN A 116 -1.43 15.53 14.87
C ASN A 116 -2.53 14.92 14.00
N TRP A 117 -3.14 15.78 13.20
CA TRP A 117 -4.15 15.41 12.21
C TRP A 117 -3.47 15.33 10.85
N TYR A 118 -3.58 14.15 10.23
CA TYR A 118 -2.95 13.87 8.94
C TYR A 118 -4.01 13.56 7.91
N ARG A 119 -3.73 13.97 6.68
CA ARG A 119 -4.49 13.54 5.51
C ARG A 119 -4.16 12.07 5.16
N PRO A 120 -5.09 11.31 4.57
CA PRO A 120 -4.81 9.96 4.06
C PRO A 120 -3.58 9.87 3.15
N GLU A 121 -3.31 10.93 2.38
CA GLU A 121 -2.15 11.09 1.51
C GLU A 121 -0.85 11.09 2.31
N GLU A 122 -0.79 11.80 3.44
CA GLU A 122 0.39 11.87 4.31
C GLU A 122 0.66 10.52 4.97
N VAL A 123 -0.37 9.83 5.46
CA VAL A 123 -0.23 8.50 6.05
C VAL A 123 0.22 7.48 5.00
N SER A 124 -0.33 7.56 3.78
CA SER A 124 0.10 6.71 2.66
C SER A 124 1.53 7.03 2.24
N ALA A 125 1.95 8.29 2.30
CA ALA A 125 3.33 8.71 2.06
C ALA A 125 4.31 8.14 3.09
N MET A 126 3.89 7.97 4.36
CA MET A 126 4.71 7.28 5.36
C MET A 126 4.95 5.80 5.00
N ILE A 127 3.93 5.13 4.43
CA ILE A 127 4.04 3.76 3.93
C ILE A 127 5.00 3.71 2.73
N LEU A 128 4.78 4.58 1.73
CA LEU A 128 5.64 4.69 0.55
C LEU A 128 7.08 5.04 0.91
N GLY A 129 7.28 5.91 1.89
CA GLY A 129 8.59 6.29 2.42
C GLY A 129 9.34 5.11 3.04
N LYS A 130 8.65 4.24 3.81
CA LYS A 130 9.26 3.00 4.30
C LYS A 130 9.66 2.06 3.15
N LEU A 131 8.79 1.86 2.17
CA LEU A 131 9.09 0.99 1.02
C LEU A 131 10.29 1.51 0.23
N LYS A 132 10.32 2.82 -0.05
CA LYS A 132 11.47 3.48 -0.67
C LYS A 132 12.76 3.24 0.13
N ALA A 133 12.75 3.52 1.43
CA ALA A 133 13.94 3.36 2.28
C ALA A 133 14.43 1.90 2.35
N ASP A 134 13.51 0.94 2.42
CA ASP A 134 13.84 -0.49 2.38
C ASP A 134 14.43 -0.90 1.03
N ALA A 135 13.88 -0.40 -0.09
CA ALA A 135 14.42 -0.61 -1.43
C ALA A 135 15.84 -0.03 -1.58
N GLU A 136 16.04 1.23 -1.17
CA GLU A 136 17.35 1.90 -1.22
C GLU A 136 18.39 1.14 -0.41
N LYS A 137 18.04 0.68 0.81
CA LYS A 137 18.92 -0.13 1.65
C LYS A 137 19.27 -1.47 1.00
N ARG A 138 18.30 -2.12 0.33
CA ARG A 138 18.50 -3.44 -0.30
C ARG A 138 19.28 -3.37 -1.61
N LEU A 139 19.11 -2.30 -2.38
CA LEU A 139 19.75 -2.08 -3.68
C LEU A 139 21.11 -1.37 -3.55
N GLY A 140 21.32 -0.59 -2.49
CA GLY A 140 22.54 0.18 -2.27
C GLY A 140 22.63 1.45 -3.13
N GLU A 141 21.52 1.92 -3.67
CA GLU A 141 21.42 3.12 -4.52
C GLU A 141 20.13 3.91 -4.20
N PRO A 142 20.11 5.25 -4.39
CA PRO A 142 18.91 6.06 -4.14
C PRO A 142 17.80 5.77 -5.17
N ILE A 143 16.56 5.86 -4.72
CA ILE A 143 15.36 5.64 -5.55
C ILE A 143 14.53 6.92 -5.55
N THR A 144 14.43 7.55 -6.72
CA THR A 144 13.71 8.82 -6.89
C THR A 144 12.45 8.69 -7.72
N GLU A 145 12.24 7.57 -8.41
CA GLU A 145 11.16 7.40 -9.38
C GLU A 145 10.36 6.12 -9.07
N ALA A 146 9.04 6.16 -9.28
CA ALA A 146 8.18 5.01 -9.03
C ALA A 146 6.99 4.91 -10.01
N VAL A 147 6.52 3.68 -10.18
CA VAL A 147 5.18 3.36 -10.68
C VAL A 147 4.37 2.86 -9.49
N VAL A 148 3.22 3.47 -9.22
CA VAL A 148 2.38 3.13 -8.06
C VAL A 148 1.03 2.60 -8.54
N THR A 149 0.55 1.52 -7.93
CA THR A 149 -0.72 0.89 -8.33
C THR A 149 -1.93 1.51 -7.65
N VAL A 150 -3.09 1.41 -8.31
CA VAL A 150 -4.40 1.75 -7.78
C VAL A 150 -5.45 0.74 -8.27
N PRO A 151 -6.56 0.57 -7.54
CA PRO A 151 -7.71 -0.21 -8.00
C PRO A 151 -8.20 0.30 -9.36
N ALA A 152 -8.63 -0.60 -10.24
CA ALA A 152 -9.08 -0.20 -11.59
C ALA A 152 -10.26 0.78 -11.52
N TYR A 153 -11.13 0.59 -10.52
CA TYR A 153 -12.32 1.41 -10.30
C TYR A 153 -12.07 2.73 -9.53
N PHE A 154 -10.81 3.09 -9.24
CA PHE A 154 -10.50 4.39 -8.65
C PHE A 154 -10.84 5.55 -9.59
N ASN A 155 -11.49 6.57 -9.02
CA ASN A 155 -11.80 7.83 -9.69
C ASN A 155 -10.57 8.77 -9.73
N ASP A 156 -10.73 9.92 -10.40
CA ASP A 156 -9.64 10.87 -10.60
C ASP A 156 -9.07 11.44 -9.29
N ALA A 157 -9.92 11.72 -8.30
CA ALA A 157 -9.50 12.26 -7.01
C ALA A 157 -8.64 11.25 -6.23
N GLN A 158 -9.04 9.98 -6.21
CA GLN A 158 -8.29 8.90 -5.55
C GLN A 158 -6.94 8.63 -6.25
N ARG A 159 -6.92 8.68 -7.60
CA ARG A 159 -5.68 8.58 -8.39
C ARG A 159 -4.73 9.73 -8.12
N ALA A 160 -5.25 10.95 -8.05
CA ALA A 160 -4.46 12.14 -7.74
C ALA A 160 -3.90 12.11 -6.32
N ALA A 161 -4.74 11.78 -5.33
CA ALA A 161 -4.32 11.62 -3.95
C ALA A 161 -3.22 10.57 -3.77
N THR A 162 -3.30 9.45 -4.48
CA THR A 162 -2.26 8.40 -4.46
C THR A 162 -0.94 8.90 -5.08
N ARG A 163 -1.01 9.66 -6.17
CA ARG A 163 0.17 10.31 -6.77
C ARG A 163 0.79 11.35 -5.84
N ASP A 164 -0.03 12.15 -5.17
CA ASP A 164 0.44 13.16 -4.21
C ASP A 164 1.08 12.50 -2.98
N ALA A 165 0.56 11.36 -2.51
CA ALA A 165 1.23 10.55 -1.48
C ALA A 165 2.65 10.14 -1.92
N GLY A 166 2.83 9.76 -3.19
CA GLY A 166 4.15 9.48 -3.75
C GLY A 166 5.07 10.71 -3.78
N LYS A 167 4.56 11.87 -4.19
CA LYS A 167 5.32 13.13 -4.15
C LYS A 167 5.75 13.49 -2.73
N ILE A 168 4.86 13.37 -1.74
CA ILE A 168 5.14 13.62 -0.32
C ILE A 168 6.22 12.65 0.20
N ALA A 169 6.22 11.40 -0.27
CA ALA A 169 7.27 10.41 0.02
C ALA A 169 8.60 10.65 -0.71
N GLY A 170 8.70 11.73 -1.51
CA GLY A 170 9.90 12.05 -2.30
C GLY A 170 10.12 11.11 -3.48
N LEU A 171 9.04 10.62 -4.09
CA LEU A 171 9.06 9.85 -5.34
C LEU A 171 8.44 10.69 -6.47
N ASP A 172 9.13 10.72 -7.62
CA ASP A 172 8.56 11.13 -8.89
C ASP A 172 7.71 9.98 -9.45
N VAL A 173 6.39 10.10 -9.27
CA VAL A 173 5.43 9.07 -9.70
C VAL A 173 5.24 9.16 -11.21
N LYS A 174 6.01 8.37 -11.95
CA LYS A 174 6.01 8.35 -13.42
C LYS A 174 4.68 7.90 -13.99
N ARG A 175 4.01 6.95 -13.33
CA ARG A 175 2.77 6.35 -13.78
C ARG A 175 1.95 5.86 -12.59
N ILE A 176 0.64 6.10 -12.65
CA ILE A 176 -0.34 5.36 -11.86
C ILE A 176 -0.89 4.26 -12.76
N ILE A 177 -0.75 3.00 -12.35
CA ILE A 177 -1.20 1.83 -13.11
C ILE A 177 -2.34 1.13 -12.38
N ASN A 178 -3.31 0.61 -13.12
CA ASN A 178 -4.39 -0.19 -12.55
C ASN A 178 -3.86 -1.54 -12.06
N GLU A 179 -4.27 -1.98 -10.87
CA GLU A 179 -3.85 -3.25 -10.25
C GLU A 179 -4.08 -4.46 -11.16
N PRO A 180 -5.28 -4.66 -11.77
CA PRO A 180 -5.51 -5.77 -12.68
C PRO A 180 -4.64 -5.72 -13.94
N THR A 181 -4.39 -4.50 -14.44
CA THR A 181 -3.53 -4.27 -15.62
C THR A 181 -2.07 -4.60 -15.32
N ALA A 182 -1.58 -4.22 -14.13
CA ALA A 182 -0.26 -4.61 -13.66
C ALA A 182 -0.16 -6.15 -13.51
N ALA A 183 -1.18 -6.79 -12.94
CA ALA A 183 -1.19 -8.24 -12.81
C ALA A 183 -1.19 -8.97 -14.17
N ALA A 184 -1.94 -8.46 -15.14
CA ALA A 184 -1.93 -8.98 -16.51
C ALA A 184 -0.56 -8.77 -17.19
N LEU A 185 0.10 -7.64 -16.94
CA LEU A 185 1.46 -7.37 -17.45
C LEU A 185 2.48 -8.36 -16.89
N ALA A 186 2.42 -8.64 -15.59
CA ALA A 186 3.26 -9.65 -14.95
C ALA A 186 2.99 -11.06 -15.50
N TYR A 187 1.72 -11.42 -15.71
CA TYR A 187 1.34 -12.70 -16.29
C TYR A 187 1.83 -12.86 -17.74
N GLY A 188 1.65 -11.81 -18.55
CA GLY A 188 1.95 -11.79 -19.98
C GLY A 188 3.44 -11.67 -20.32
N PHE A 189 4.26 -11.16 -19.40
CA PHE A 189 5.67 -10.80 -19.63
C PHE A 189 6.50 -11.88 -20.36
N ASN A 190 6.31 -13.16 -20.00
CA ASN A 190 7.05 -14.30 -20.56
C ASN A 190 6.21 -15.20 -21.47
N LYS A 191 5.01 -14.76 -21.88
CA LYS A 191 4.10 -15.54 -22.71
C LYS A 191 4.43 -15.37 -24.20
N LYS A 192 3.96 -16.30 -25.02
CA LYS A 192 4.23 -16.32 -26.48
C LYS A 192 2.97 -16.55 -27.30
N LYS A 193 1.80 -16.47 -26.68
CA LYS A 193 0.51 -16.76 -27.30
C LYS A 193 -0.47 -15.67 -26.93
N ASP A 194 -1.34 -15.38 -27.87
CA ASP A 194 -2.48 -14.51 -27.62
C ASP A 194 -3.42 -15.21 -26.66
N GLU A 195 -3.76 -14.53 -25.56
CA GLU A 195 -4.62 -15.07 -24.52
C GLU A 195 -5.61 -14.01 -24.06
N LYS A 196 -6.88 -14.42 -24.00
CA LYS A 196 -7.93 -13.67 -23.33
C LYS A 196 -7.95 -14.07 -21.87
N VAL A 197 -7.70 -13.12 -21.00
CA VAL A 197 -7.49 -13.31 -19.57
C VAL A 197 -8.52 -12.55 -18.77
N VAL A 198 -8.93 -13.14 -17.65
CA VAL A 198 -9.68 -12.44 -16.62
C VAL A 198 -8.78 -12.29 -15.41
N VAL A 199 -8.64 -11.06 -14.92
CA VAL A 199 -7.98 -10.78 -13.65
C VAL A 199 -9.06 -10.50 -12.62
N PHE A 200 -9.19 -11.40 -11.65
CA PHE A 200 -10.12 -11.33 -10.54
C PHE A 200 -9.34 -10.95 -9.28
N ASP A 201 -9.39 -9.68 -8.91
CA ASP A 201 -8.64 -9.12 -7.78
C ASP A 201 -9.57 -8.90 -6.59
N PHE A 202 -9.42 -9.73 -5.55
CA PHE A 202 -10.14 -9.59 -4.30
C PHE A 202 -9.13 -9.33 -3.18
N GLY A 203 -8.95 -8.04 -2.88
CA GLY A 203 -8.02 -7.56 -1.88
C GLY A 203 -8.61 -7.43 -0.49
N GLY A 204 -7.91 -6.68 0.37
CA GLY A 204 -8.34 -6.40 1.74
C GLY A 204 -9.47 -5.39 1.86
N GLY A 205 -9.63 -4.47 0.90
CA GLY A 205 -10.66 -3.42 0.92
C GLY A 205 -11.38 -3.16 -0.40
N THR A 206 -10.83 -3.64 -1.52
CA THR A 206 -11.37 -3.42 -2.86
C THR A 206 -11.53 -4.75 -3.59
N PHE A 207 -12.48 -4.75 -4.52
CA PHE A 207 -12.67 -5.83 -5.48
C PHE A 207 -12.66 -5.24 -6.88
N ASP A 208 -11.81 -5.75 -7.76
CA ASP A 208 -11.78 -5.38 -9.18
C ASP A 208 -11.85 -6.63 -10.05
N ILE A 209 -12.48 -6.47 -11.20
CA ILE A 209 -12.52 -7.49 -12.24
C ILE A 209 -12.23 -6.83 -13.59
N SER A 210 -11.22 -7.34 -14.28
CA SER A 210 -10.86 -6.88 -15.62
C SER A 210 -10.81 -8.05 -16.59
N VAL A 211 -11.41 -7.85 -17.76
CA VAL A 211 -11.32 -8.76 -18.90
C VAL A 211 -10.34 -8.14 -19.88
N LEU A 212 -9.26 -8.84 -20.19
CA LEU A 212 -8.18 -8.35 -21.02
C LEU A 212 -7.86 -9.31 -22.16
N GLU A 213 -7.22 -8.78 -23.18
CA GLU A 213 -6.60 -9.55 -24.25
C GLU A 213 -5.10 -9.22 -24.24
N VAL A 214 -4.29 -10.25 -24.02
CA VAL A 214 -2.83 -10.19 -24.15
C VAL A 214 -2.53 -10.65 -25.56
N VAL A 215 -2.11 -9.73 -26.42
CA VAL A 215 -1.70 -9.98 -27.80
C VAL A 215 -0.18 -10.01 -27.82
N MET A 216 0.40 -11.15 -28.15
CA MET A 216 1.84 -11.31 -28.29
C MET A 216 2.17 -11.26 -29.77
N ALA A 217 2.77 -10.18 -30.23
CA ALA A 217 3.27 -10.13 -31.59
C ALA A 217 4.62 -10.85 -31.68
N GLY A 218 4.77 -11.74 -32.65
CA GLY A 218 6.03 -12.46 -32.89
C GLY A 218 7.21 -11.51 -33.11
N ASP A 219 7.20 -10.79 -34.24
CA ASP A 219 8.22 -9.79 -34.62
C ASP A 219 7.71 -8.32 -34.48
N GLN A 220 6.56 -8.09 -33.84
CA GLN A 220 6.02 -6.73 -33.59
C GLN A 220 5.85 -6.48 -32.08
N GLU A 221 5.48 -5.26 -31.70
CA GLU A 221 5.16 -4.94 -30.31
C GLU A 221 3.89 -5.68 -29.86
N GLY A 222 3.98 -6.45 -28.77
CA GLY A 222 2.81 -7.03 -28.10
C GLY A 222 1.94 -5.94 -27.48
N SER A 223 0.67 -6.23 -27.24
CA SER A 223 -0.25 -5.33 -26.55
C SER A 223 -1.00 -6.02 -25.41
N ILE A 224 -1.30 -5.26 -24.37
CA ILE A 224 -2.25 -5.65 -23.32
C ILE A 224 -3.41 -4.70 -23.41
N GLU A 225 -4.56 -5.23 -23.81
CA GLU A 225 -5.77 -4.44 -24.06
C GLU A 225 -6.83 -4.78 -23.03
N VAL A 226 -7.17 -3.82 -22.18
CA VAL A 226 -8.33 -3.95 -21.30
C VAL A 226 -9.59 -3.83 -22.17
N ARG A 227 -10.44 -4.86 -22.14
CA ARG A 227 -11.70 -4.88 -22.89
C ARG A 227 -12.89 -4.42 -22.06
N SER A 228 -12.86 -4.72 -20.77
CA SER A 228 -13.85 -4.22 -19.82
C SER A 228 -13.31 -4.30 -18.40
N THR A 229 -13.71 -3.36 -17.56
CA THR A 229 -13.44 -3.41 -16.12
C THR A 229 -14.68 -3.01 -15.32
N ASP A 230 -14.84 -3.59 -14.14
CA ASP A 230 -15.85 -3.23 -13.14
C ASP A 230 -15.24 -3.51 -11.75
N GLY A 231 -15.89 -3.05 -10.69
CA GLY A 231 -15.31 -3.18 -9.36
C GLY A 231 -16.12 -2.51 -8.26
N ASP A 232 -15.54 -2.51 -7.07
CA ASP A 232 -16.12 -1.96 -5.86
C ASP A 232 -15.03 -1.55 -4.86
N ALA A 233 -14.92 -0.25 -4.61
CA ALA A 233 -13.90 0.33 -3.74
C ALA A 233 -14.13 0.06 -2.24
N HIS A 234 -15.28 -0.52 -1.85
CA HIS A 234 -15.63 -0.83 -0.46
C HIS A 234 -16.13 -2.28 -0.30
N LEU A 235 -15.49 -3.20 -1.02
CA LEU A 235 -15.74 -4.64 -0.96
C LEU A 235 -14.40 -5.36 -0.82
N GLY A 236 -14.06 -5.82 0.38
CA GLY A 236 -12.77 -6.47 0.63
C GLY A 236 -12.83 -7.52 1.73
N GLY A 237 -11.69 -8.18 1.97
CA GLY A 237 -11.55 -9.13 3.06
C GLY A 237 -11.86 -8.54 4.45
N LYS A 238 -11.68 -7.23 4.64
CA LYS A 238 -12.03 -6.55 5.89
C LYS A 238 -13.53 -6.42 6.14
N ASP A 239 -14.36 -6.41 5.09
CA ASP A 239 -15.81 -6.46 5.25
C ASP A 239 -16.27 -7.84 5.75
N ILE A 240 -15.60 -8.91 5.32
CA ILE A 240 -15.80 -10.27 5.86
C ILE A 240 -15.32 -10.35 7.32
N ASP A 241 -14.14 -9.79 7.62
CA ASP A 241 -13.62 -9.73 8.99
C ASP A 241 -14.63 -9.06 9.94
N GLN A 242 -15.26 -7.96 9.51
CA GLN A 242 -16.27 -7.26 10.32
C GLN A 242 -17.50 -8.14 10.62
N LYS A 243 -17.97 -8.98 9.69
CA LYS A 243 -19.06 -9.94 9.96
C LYS A 243 -18.65 -11.00 10.98
N ILE A 244 -17.40 -11.43 10.94
CA ILE A 244 -16.85 -12.38 11.93
C ILE A 244 -16.76 -11.71 13.29
N ILE A 245 -16.26 -10.47 13.37
CA ILE A 245 -16.21 -9.67 14.61
C ILE A 245 -17.61 -9.54 15.23
N ASP A 246 -18.61 -9.17 14.42
CA ASP A 246 -19.99 -9.00 14.90
C ASP A 246 -20.58 -10.32 15.40
N TRP A 247 -20.31 -11.42 14.70
CA TRP A 247 -20.71 -12.76 15.14
C TRP A 247 -20.04 -13.14 16.47
N LEU A 248 -18.71 -12.98 16.58
CA LEU A 248 -17.95 -13.26 17.81
C LEU A 248 -18.46 -12.44 19.00
N ALA A 249 -18.67 -11.15 18.81
CA ALA A 249 -19.19 -10.27 19.86
C ALA A 249 -20.61 -10.66 20.27
N THR A 250 -21.46 -11.04 19.30
CA THR A 250 -22.82 -11.50 19.57
C THR A 250 -22.84 -12.81 20.36
N GLU A 251 -22.02 -13.80 19.98
CA GLU A 251 -21.94 -15.06 20.72
C GLU A 251 -21.35 -14.86 22.12
N PHE A 252 -20.31 -14.03 22.25
CA PHE A 252 -19.75 -13.69 23.55
C PHE A 252 -20.78 -12.98 24.45
N GLN A 253 -21.60 -12.07 23.89
CA GLN A 253 -22.66 -11.40 24.65
C GLN A 253 -23.75 -12.39 25.08
N LYS A 254 -24.12 -13.36 24.23
CA LYS A 254 -25.09 -14.41 24.60
C LYS A 254 -24.58 -15.27 25.76
N GLU A 255 -23.30 -15.62 25.76
CA GLU A 255 -22.69 -16.48 26.78
C GLU A 255 -22.37 -15.74 28.08
N SER A 256 -21.83 -14.52 27.98
CA SER A 256 -21.32 -13.76 29.12
C SER A 256 -22.26 -12.68 29.65
N GLY A 257 -23.23 -12.25 28.84
CA GLY A 257 -24.05 -11.07 29.11
C GLY A 257 -23.36 -9.73 28.85
N ILE A 258 -22.11 -9.72 28.37
CA ILE A 258 -21.29 -8.52 28.20
C ILE A 258 -21.13 -8.17 26.72
N ASP A 259 -21.45 -6.93 26.35
CA ASP A 259 -21.17 -6.40 25.03
C ASP A 259 -19.77 -5.75 24.99
N VAL A 260 -18.86 -6.35 24.24
CA VAL A 260 -17.47 -5.91 24.11
C VAL A 260 -17.23 -4.94 22.94
N ARG A 261 -18.26 -4.63 22.13
CA ARG A 261 -18.10 -3.79 20.93
C ARG A 261 -17.71 -2.34 21.24
N GLY A 262 -18.06 -1.86 22.43
CA GLY A 262 -17.68 -0.53 22.91
C GLY A 262 -16.26 -0.42 23.46
N ASP A 263 -15.58 -1.55 23.71
CA ASP A 263 -14.21 -1.58 24.22
C ASP A 263 -13.21 -1.65 23.05
N ALA A 264 -12.42 -0.59 22.88
CA ALA A 264 -11.45 -0.48 21.80
C ALA A 264 -10.37 -1.58 21.84
N LEU A 265 -9.95 -2.02 23.03
CA LEU A 265 -8.96 -3.09 23.17
C LEU A 265 -9.60 -4.44 22.83
N ALA A 266 -10.79 -4.72 23.36
CA ALA A 266 -11.50 -5.96 23.04
C ALA A 266 -11.81 -6.05 21.54
N ARG A 267 -12.24 -4.94 20.93
CA ARG A 267 -12.50 -4.85 19.49
C ARG A 267 -11.26 -5.11 18.64
N GLN A 268 -10.12 -4.55 19.01
CA GLN A 268 -8.86 -4.79 18.29
C GLN A 268 -8.44 -6.28 18.37
N ARG A 269 -8.65 -6.92 19.54
CA ARG A 269 -8.36 -8.35 19.72
C ARG A 269 -9.32 -9.23 18.91
N LEU A 270 -10.58 -8.83 18.81
CA LEU A 270 -11.56 -9.47 17.94
C LEU A 270 -11.17 -9.34 16.46
N ASP A 271 -10.71 -8.17 16.01
CA ASP A 271 -10.27 -7.94 14.63
C ASP A 271 -9.11 -8.87 14.24
N GLU A 272 -8.06 -8.93 15.09
CA GLU A 272 -6.92 -9.81 14.85
C GLU A 272 -7.32 -11.30 14.85
N ALA A 273 -8.18 -11.70 15.78
CA ALA A 273 -8.65 -13.08 15.88
C ALA A 273 -9.58 -13.47 14.72
N ALA A 274 -10.42 -12.55 14.26
CA ALA A 274 -11.32 -12.74 13.13
C ALA A 274 -10.55 -12.91 11.81
N GLU A 275 -9.59 -12.03 11.52
CA GLU A 275 -8.75 -12.14 10.33
C GLU A 275 -7.96 -13.46 10.35
N LYS A 276 -7.38 -13.81 11.51
CA LYS A 276 -6.64 -15.07 11.69
C LYS A 276 -7.53 -16.28 11.45
N ALA A 277 -8.73 -16.33 12.04
CA ALA A 277 -9.67 -17.43 11.86
C ALA A 277 -10.10 -17.58 10.39
N LYS A 278 -10.38 -16.46 9.71
CA LYS A 278 -10.70 -16.44 8.28
C LYS A 278 -9.60 -17.06 7.43
N ILE A 279 -8.34 -16.68 7.71
CA ILE A 279 -7.17 -17.20 7.00
C ILE A 279 -6.99 -18.69 7.28
N GLU A 280 -7.07 -19.12 8.55
CA GLU A 280 -6.94 -20.54 8.92
C GLU A 280 -8.01 -21.41 8.24
N LEU A 281 -9.26 -20.96 8.21
CA LEU A 281 -10.39 -21.65 7.58
C LEU A 281 -10.29 -21.75 6.05
N SER A 282 -9.36 -21.01 5.43
CA SER A 282 -9.03 -21.20 4.01
C SER A 282 -8.29 -22.52 3.75
N THR A 283 -7.73 -23.14 4.79
CA THR A 283 -7.05 -24.45 4.72
C THR A 283 -7.70 -25.50 5.62
N ALA A 284 -8.04 -25.15 6.86
CA ALA A 284 -8.70 -26.03 7.83
C ALA A 284 -10.23 -26.03 7.67
N LEU A 285 -10.89 -27.11 8.12
CA LEU A 285 -12.36 -27.20 8.13
C LEU A 285 -13.00 -26.50 9.34
N ASP A 286 -12.24 -26.33 10.41
CA ASP A 286 -12.62 -25.58 11.59
C ASP A 286 -11.39 -24.98 12.28
N THR A 287 -11.61 -23.98 13.12
CA THR A 287 -10.60 -23.36 13.98
C THR A 287 -11.22 -23.00 15.33
N GLU A 288 -10.37 -22.89 16.36
CA GLU A 288 -10.76 -22.44 17.69
C GLU A 288 -10.25 -21.02 17.92
N ILE A 289 -11.19 -20.10 18.14
CA ILE A 289 -10.91 -18.71 18.42
C ILE A 289 -10.84 -18.55 19.93
N ASN A 290 -9.62 -18.36 20.43
CA ASN A 290 -9.31 -18.24 21.84
C ASN A 290 -8.71 -16.86 22.16
N ILE A 291 -9.47 -16.02 22.86
CA ILE A 291 -9.06 -14.70 23.33
C ILE A 291 -9.13 -14.68 24.87
N PRO A 292 -8.04 -15.03 25.56
CA PRO A 292 -7.96 -14.95 27.02
C PRO A 292 -8.06 -13.49 27.47
N PHE A 293 -8.66 -13.24 28.63
CA PHE A 293 -8.81 -11.88 29.21
C PHE A 293 -9.40 -10.85 28.23
N ILE A 294 -10.42 -11.22 27.43
CA ILE A 294 -11.01 -10.31 26.45
C ILE A 294 -11.62 -9.08 27.13
N THR A 295 -12.20 -9.26 28.32
CA THR A 295 -12.73 -8.19 29.18
C THR A 295 -12.75 -8.68 30.64
N SER A 296 -13.27 -7.87 31.57
CA SER A 296 -13.45 -8.23 32.98
C SER A 296 -14.80 -7.76 33.50
N ASP A 297 -15.39 -8.52 34.42
CA ASP A 297 -16.61 -8.16 35.16
C ASP A 297 -16.37 -8.24 36.69
N ALA A 298 -17.43 -8.07 37.48
CA ALA A 298 -17.37 -8.16 38.94
C ALA A 298 -16.94 -9.55 39.47
N SER A 299 -17.08 -10.60 38.66
CA SER A 299 -16.67 -11.97 38.97
C SER A 299 -15.23 -12.26 38.54
N GLY A 300 -14.60 -11.35 37.79
CA GLY A 300 -13.20 -11.43 37.38
C GLY A 300 -13.01 -11.39 35.86
N PRO A 301 -11.85 -11.85 35.36
CA PRO A 301 -11.55 -11.80 33.94
C PRO A 301 -12.43 -12.77 33.15
N ARG A 302 -12.86 -12.33 31.97
CA ARG A 302 -13.65 -13.13 31.02
C ARG A 302 -12.80 -13.53 29.82
N HIS A 303 -13.14 -14.66 29.21
CA HIS A 303 -12.42 -15.25 28.09
C HIS A 303 -13.41 -15.55 26.98
N LEU A 304 -12.99 -15.37 25.74
CA LEU A 304 -13.76 -15.83 24.58
C LEU A 304 -13.11 -17.11 24.07
N LEU A 305 -13.86 -18.20 24.05
CA LEU A 305 -13.44 -19.48 23.50
C LEU A 305 -14.56 -20.04 22.64
N ILE A 306 -14.42 -19.94 21.32
CA ILE A 306 -15.47 -20.35 20.40
C ILE A 306 -14.88 -21.09 19.20
N LYS A 307 -15.51 -22.21 18.85
CA LYS A 307 -15.16 -22.96 17.64
C LYS A 307 -15.91 -22.38 16.44
N MET A 308 -15.19 -22.07 15.37
CA MET A 308 -15.76 -21.62 14.10
C MET A 308 -15.48 -22.65 13.01
N THR A 309 -16.51 -23.04 12.26
CA THR A 309 -16.37 -23.96 11.12
C THR A 309 -16.24 -23.17 9.81
N ARG A 310 -15.66 -23.80 8.78
CA ARG A 310 -15.61 -23.23 7.42
C ARG A 310 -17.01 -22.94 6.90
N ALA A 311 -17.98 -23.82 7.16
CA ALA A 311 -19.38 -23.60 6.78
C ALA A 311 -19.95 -22.31 7.39
N LYS A 312 -19.60 -21.99 8.65
CA LYS A 312 -20.00 -20.73 9.27
C LYS A 312 -19.34 -19.52 8.62
N LEU A 313 -18.05 -19.62 8.26
CA LEU A 313 -17.37 -18.56 7.51
C LEU A 313 -18.04 -18.33 6.15
N GLU A 314 -18.34 -19.39 5.41
CA GLU A 314 -18.99 -19.32 4.11
C GLU A 314 -20.39 -18.71 4.19
N GLU A 315 -21.15 -19.02 5.26
CA GLU A 315 -22.43 -18.36 5.56
C GLU A 315 -22.25 -16.85 5.76
N LEU A 316 -21.28 -16.42 6.58
CA LEU A 316 -21.01 -14.99 6.85
C LEU A 316 -20.44 -14.26 5.64
N ALA A 317 -19.70 -14.94 4.77
CA ALA A 317 -19.09 -14.37 3.58
C ALA A 317 -20.01 -14.34 2.35
N GLY A 318 -21.14 -15.07 2.40
CA GLY A 318 -21.99 -15.33 1.24
C GLY A 318 -22.40 -14.08 0.47
N GLU A 319 -22.87 -13.03 1.17
CA GLU A 319 -23.30 -11.78 0.54
C GLU A 319 -22.19 -11.07 -0.24
N PHE A 320 -20.93 -11.17 0.23
CA PHE A 320 -19.79 -10.52 -0.42
C PHE A 320 -19.34 -11.30 -1.64
N ILE A 321 -19.38 -12.63 -1.58
CA ILE A 321 -19.09 -13.52 -2.71
C ILE A 321 -20.15 -13.32 -3.80
N GLU A 322 -21.44 -13.29 -3.44
CA GLU A 322 -22.53 -13.03 -4.37
C GLU A 322 -22.40 -11.67 -5.06
N ARG A 323 -22.06 -10.63 -4.28
CA ARG A 323 -21.81 -9.28 -4.82
C ARG A 323 -20.62 -9.27 -5.79
N ALA A 324 -19.50 -9.90 -5.44
CA ALA A 324 -18.34 -10.02 -6.33
C ALA A 324 -18.71 -10.73 -7.64
N MET A 325 -19.45 -11.85 -7.57
CA MET A 325 -19.88 -12.58 -8.78
C MET A 325 -20.88 -11.80 -9.63
N ALA A 326 -21.76 -11.00 -9.01
CA ALA A 326 -22.65 -10.10 -9.75
C ALA A 326 -21.86 -9.03 -10.53
N ILE A 327 -20.81 -8.48 -9.92
CA ILE A 327 -19.89 -7.54 -10.57
C ILE A 327 -19.13 -8.24 -11.72
N THR A 328 -18.61 -9.46 -11.50
CA THR A 328 -17.95 -10.28 -12.54
C THR A 328 -18.84 -10.53 -13.74
N LYS A 329 -20.11 -10.86 -13.51
CA LYS A 329 -21.09 -11.06 -14.59
C LYS A 329 -21.27 -9.79 -15.42
N ARG A 330 -21.42 -8.61 -14.78
CA ARG A 330 -21.53 -7.33 -15.49
C ARG A 330 -20.29 -7.01 -16.32
N ALA A 331 -19.10 -7.27 -15.79
CA ALA A 331 -17.84 -7.04 -16.52
C ALA A 331 -17.78 -7.93 -17.76
N MET A 332 -18.10 -9.22 -17.64
CA MET A 332 -18.15 -10.13 -18.79
C MET A 332 -19.21 -9.72 -19.83
N GLU A 333 -20.40 -9.29 -19.40
CA GLU A 333 -21.46 -8.78 -20.29
C GLU A 333 -21.06 -7.51 -21.04
N ALA A 334 -20.23 -6.66 -20.42
CA ALA A 334 -19.69 -5.46 -21.05
C ALA A 334 -18.49 -5.74 -21.98
N SER A 335 -17.88 -6.93 -21.85
CA SER A 335 -16.77 -7.36 -22.71
C SER A 335 -17.29 -7.85 -24.07
N PRO A 336 -16.47 -7.78 -25.14
CA PRO A 336 -16.81 -8.36 -26.43
C PRO A 336 -16.67 -9.90 -26.46
N PHE A 337 -16.34 -10.54 -25.33
CA PHE A 337 -16.01 -11.95 -25.24
C PHE A 337 -17.09 -12.76 -24.56
N LYS A 338 -17.22 -14.03 -24.98
CA LYS A 338 -18.01 -15.02 -24.26
C LYS A 338 -17.17 -15.64 -23.15
N ILE A 339 -17.84 -16.21 -22.15
CA ILE A 339 -17.19 -16.97 -21.08
C ILE A 339 -16.29 -18.08 -21.65
N SER A 340 -16.76 -18.78 -22.70
CA SER A 340 -16.00 -19.81 -23.40
C SER A 340 -14.74 -19.33 -24.10
N ASP A 341 -14.61 -18.02 -24.36
CA ASP A 341 -13.45 -17.43 -25.02
C ASP A 341 -12.32 -17.11 -24.04
N ILE A 342 -12.59 -17.17 -22.72
CA ILE A 342 -11.59 -16.88 -21.70
C ILE A 342 -10.62 -18.06 -21.59
N HIS A 343 -9.34 -17.77 -21.77
CA HIS A 343 -8.27 -18.75 -21.73
C HIS A 343 -7.81 -18.99 -20.30
N GLU A 344 -7.65 -17.94 -19.52
CA GLU A 344 -6.99 -17.98 -18.22
C GLU A 344 -7.69 -17.07 -17.20
N ILE A 345 -7.73 -17.52 -15.95
CA ILE A 345 -8.33 -16.79 -14.83
C ILE A 345 -7.23 -16.54 -13.80
N ILE A 346 -6.83 -15.29 -13.66
CA ILE A 346 -5.75 -14.86 -12.78
C ILE A 346 -6.39 -14.37 -11.48
N LEU A 347 -6.13 -15.06 -10.37
CA LEU A 347 -6.58 -14.64 -9.04
C LEU A 347 -5.53 -13.73 -8.41
N VAL A 348 -5.95 -12.56 -7.95
CA VAL A 348 -5.09 -11.55 -7.33
C VAL A 348 -5.69 -11.15 -5.98
N GLY A 349 -4.83 -10.82 -5.01
CA GLY A 349 -5.25 -10.42 -3.67
C GLY A 349 -5.52 -11.60 -2.74
N GLY A 350 -5.09 -11.45 -1.49
CA GLY A 350 -5.13 -12.55 -0.50
C GLY A 350 -6.53 -13.10 -0.18
N GLN A 351 -7.61 -12.34 -0.41
CA GLN A 351 -8.97 -12.84 -0.15
C GLN A 351 -9.42 -13.90 -1.15
N THR A 352 -8.77 -13.98 -2.34
CA THR A 352 -8.99 -15.04 -3.33
C THR A 352 -8.52 -16.42 -2.88
N ARG A 353 -7.80 -16.53 -1.75
CA ARG A 353 -7.40 -17.81 -1.14
C ARG A 353 -8.58 -18.56 -0.49
N MET A 354 -9.72 -17.92 -0.32
CA MET A 354 -10.92 -18.54 0.25
C MET A 354 -11.51 -19.60 -0.71
N PRO A 355 -11.63 -20.88 -0.30
CA PRO A 355 -12.10 -21.95 -1.19
C PRO A 355 -13.47 -21.72 -1.82
N ALA A 356 -14.44 -21.21 -1.07
CA ALA A 356 -15.77 -20.92 -1.60
C ALA A 356 -15.75 -19.87 -2.72
N LEU A 357 -14.90 -18.85 -2.60
CA LEU A 357 -14.75 -17.82 -3.64
C LEU A 357 -14.14 -18.43 -4.91
N GLN A 358 -13.06 -19.22 -4.78
CA GLN A 358 -12.45 -19.91 -5.92
C GLN A 358 -13.46 -20.83 -6.60
N GLN A 359 -14.25 -21.59 -5.84
CA GLN A 359 -15.28 -22.47 -6.40
C GLN A 359 -16.34 -21.71 -7.19
N GLN A 360 -16.79 -20.53 -6.72
CA GLN A 360 -17.76 -19.72 -7.47
C GLN A 360 -17.17 -19.16 -8.76
N VAL A 361 -15.92 -18.69 -8.72
CA VAL A 361 -15.20 -18.21 -9.91
C VAL A 361 -15.03 -19.35 -10.92
N GLU A 362 -14.51 -20.50 -10.48
CA GLU A 362 -14.28 -21.66 -11.36
C GLU A 362 -15.58 -22.19 -11.96
N LYS A 363 -16.66 -22.21 -11.17
CA LYS A 363 -17.99 -22.62 -11.63
C LYS A 363 -18.56 -21.66 -12.67
N PHE A 364 -18.36 -20.34 -12.49
CA PHE A 364 -18.88 -19.35 -13.42
C PHE A 364 -18.16 -19.41 -14.77
N PHE A 365 -16.85 -19.63 -14.77
CA PHE A 365 -16.05 -19.72 -16.00
C PHE A 365 -15.93 -21.15 -16.57
N ASP A 366 -16.44 -22.16 -15.86
CA ASP A 366 -16.24 -23.58 -16.16
C ASP A 366 -14.77 -23.94 -16.40
N LYS A 367 -13.88 -23.37 -15.58
CA LYS A 367 -12.44 -23.45 -15.75
C LYS A 367 -11.70 -23.28 -14.43
N LYS A 368 -10.57 -23.99 -14.28
CA LYS A 368 -9.68 -23.85 -13.14
C LYS A 368 -8.94 -22.51 -13.14
N ALA A 369 -8.79 -21.92 -11.96
CA ALA A 369 -7.98 -20.72 -11.81
C ALA A 369 -6.50 -21.01 -12.06
N ASN A 370 -5.81 -20.03 -12.63
CA ASN A 370 -4.37 -20.07 -12.85
C ASN A 370 -3.63 -19.88 -11.51
N LEU A 371 -2.75 -20.84 -11.19
CA LEU A 371 -1.95 -20.82 -9.95
C LEU A 371 -0.46 -20.50 -10.20
N SER A 372 -0.11 -20.06 -11.41
CA SER A 372 1.28 -19.75 -11.78
C SER A 372 1.75 -18.38 -11.29
N VAL A 373 0.81 -17.49 -10.95
CA VAL A 373 1.10 -16.17 -10.37
C VAL A 373 0.95 -16.20 -8.86
N ASN A 374 1.80 -15.43 -8.17
CA ASN A 374 1.63 -15.21 -6.74
C ASN A 374 0.64 -14.05 -6.52
N PRO A 375 -0.53 -14.29 -5.90
CA PRO A 375 -1.58 -13.27 -5.75
C PRO A 375 -1.18 -12.07 -4.87
N ASP A 376 -0.11 -12.20 -4.07
CA ASP A 376 0.37 -11.13 -3.16
C ASP A 376 1.49 -10.28 -3.78
N GLU A 377 2.04 -10.69 -4.93
CA GLU A 377 3.25 -10.09 -5.51
C GLU A 377 3.08 -9.63 -6.96
N VAL A 378 2.14 -10.27 -7.69
CA VAL A 378 1.95 -10.09 -9.13
C VAL A 378 1.69 -8.65 -9.53
N VAL A 379 1.01 -7.87 -8.68
CA VAL A 379 0.73 -6.45 -8.91
C VAL A 379 2.01 -5.60 -8.84
N ALA A 380 2.85 -5.80 -7.82
CA ALA A 380 4.12 -5.08 -7.71
C ALA A 380 5.10 -5.45 -8.84
N ILE A 381 5.14 -6.73 -9.22
CA ILE A 381 5.89 -7.23 -10.38
C ILE A 381 5.44 -6.50 -11.65
N GLY A 382 4.13 -6.40 -11.88
CA GLY A 382 3.56 -5.66 -12.99
C GLY A 382 3.95 -4.19 -13.01
N ALA A 383 3.88 -3.52 -11.86
CA ALA A 383 4.32 -2.14 -11.72
C ALA A 383 5.81 -1.96 -12.04
N ALA A 384 6.66 -2.93 -11.66
CA ALA A 384 8.08 -2.89 -12.01
C ALA A 384 8.32 -3.09 -13.51
N ILE A 385 7.58 -3.99 -14.17
CA ILE A 385 7.66 -4.15 -15.63
C ILE A 385 7.25 -2.85 -16.32
N GLN A 386 6.18 -2.19 -15.86
CA GLN A 386 5.79 -0.87 -16.37
C GLN A 386 6.91 0.16 -16.18
N GLY A 387 7.60 0.15 -15.04
CA GLY A 387 8.80 0.96 -14.83
C GLY A 387 9.92 0.62 -15.83
N GLY A 388 10.13 -0.67 -16.11
CA GLY A 388 11.07 -1.15 -17.12
C GLY A 388 10.75 -0.68 -18.54
N ILE A 389 9.47 -0.65 -18.92
CA ILE A 389 9.01 -0.12 -20.21
C ILE A 389 9.34 1.37 -20.31
N MET A 390 9.03 2.14 -19.26
CA MET A 390 9.30 3.58 -19.23
C MET A 390 10.79 3.92 -19.19
N GLY A 391 11.61 3.07 -18.55
CA GLY A 391 13.07 3.18 -18.52
C GLY A 391 13.77 2.66 -19.79
N GLY A 392 13.03 2.04 -20.71
CA GLY A 392 13.56 1.44 -21.94
C GLY A 392 14.31 0.12 -21.73
N GLU A 393 14.22 -0.49 -20.54
CA GLU A 393 14.76 -1.82 -20.22
C GLU A 393 13.90 -2.93 -20.83
N VAL A 394 12.58 -2.70 -20.92
CA VAL A 394 11.61 -3.57 -21.58
C VAL A 394 11.14 -2.86 -22.84
N ARG A 395 11.18 -3.55 -23.99
CA ARG A 395 10.71 -3.02 -25.27
C ARG A 395 9.47 -3.80 -25.71
N ASP A 396 8.77 -3.24 -26.68
CA ASP A 396 7.78 -3.97 -27.47
C ASP A 396 6.52 -4.44 -26.71
N VAL A 397 6.06 -3.66 -25.71
CA VAL A 397 4.78 -3.89 -25.02
C VAL A 397 3.97 -2.59 -24.93
N LEU A 398 2.83 -2.54 -25.61
CA LEU A 398 1.87 -1.44 -25.55
C LEU A 398 0.76 -1.73 -24.53
N LEU A 399 0.47 -0.76 -23.67
CA LEU A 399 -0.64 -0.85 -22.72
C LEU A 399 -1.83 -0.01 -23.20
N LEU A 400 -2.95 -0.67 -23.49
CA LEU A 400 -4.21 -0.01 -23.86
C LEU A 400 -5.23 -0.22 -22.74
N ASP A 401 -5.43 0.82 -21.93
CA ASP A 401 -6.38 0.82 -20.83
C ASP A 401 -7.75 1.40 -21.26
N VAL A 402 -8.74 1.37 -20.38
CA VAL A 402 -10.09 1.90 -20.63
C VAL A 402 -10.57 2.82 -19.51
N ILE A 403 -11.56 3.67 -19.78
CA ILE A 403 -12.25 4.39 -18.71
C ILE A 403 -13.23 3.46 -17.96
N PRO A 404 -13.24 3.43 -16.62
CA PRO A 404 -14.12 2.53 -15.86
C PRO A 404 -15.58 2.99 -15.80
N LEU A 405 -15.83 4.29 -16.01
CA LEU A 405 -17.13 4.93 -15.88
C LEU A 405 -17.39 5.88 -17.06
N SER A 406 -18.64 5.97 -17.49
CA SER A 406 -19.05 6.85 -18.58
C SER A 406 -18.88 8.32 -18.19
N LEU A 407 -18.47 9.14 -19.15
CA LEU A 407 -18.27 10.57 -19.01
C LEU A 407 -19.30 11.32 -19.85
N GLY A 408 -19.98 12.28 -19.25
CA GLY A 408 -21.06 13.03 -19.88
C GLY A 408 -21.22 14.43 -19.36
N ILE A 409 -22.24 15.13 -19.86
CA ILE A 409 -22.66 16.44 -19.39
C ILE A 409 -24.11 16.46 -18.93
N GLU A 410 -24.44 17.32 -17.96
CA GLU A 410 -25.82 17.64 -17.64
C GLU A 410 -26.47 18.41 -18.79
N THR A 411 -27.66 17.96 -19.18
CA THR A 411 -28.49 18.57 -20.23
C THR A 411 -29.86 18.96 -19.65
N MET A 412 -30.67 19.67 -20.45
CA MET A 412 -31.99 20.14 -20.04
C MET A 412 -32.82 19.01 -19.39
N GLY A 413 -33.37 19.28 -18.21
CA GLY A 413 -34.11 18.30 -17.42
C GLY A 413 -33.26 17.53 -16.38
N GLY A 414 -31.99 17.89 -16.21
CA GLY A 414 -31.10 17.28 -15.22
C GLY A 414 -30.57 15.91 -15.64
N VAL A 415 -30.63 15.59 -16.94
CA VAL A 415 -30.23 14.30 -17.51
C VAL A 415 -28.74 14.32 -17.83
N SER A 416 -28.02 13.26 -17.44
CA SER A 416 -26.63 13.05 -17.85
C SER A 416 -26.58 12.46 -19.25
N THR A 417 -26.15 13.25 -20.22
CA THR A 417 -25.91 12.81 -21.61
C THR A 417 -24.46 12.38 -21.75
N ARG A 418 -24.23 11.11 -22.04
CA ARG A 418 -22.89 10.51 -22.14
C ARG A 418 -22.25 10.83 -23.49
N LEU A 419 -20.98 11.22 -23.48
CA LEU A 419 -20.17 11.46 -24.68
C LEU A 419 -19.14 10.34 -24.88
N ILE A 420 -18.62 9.79 -23.78
CA ILE A 420 -17.69 8.66 -23.79
C ILE A 420 -18.26 7.61 -22.85
N GLU A 421 -18.61 6.45 -23.40
CA GLU A 421 -19.15 5.33 -22.62
C GLU A 421 -18.04 4.64 -21.82
N ARG A 422 -18.40 4.04 -20.68
CA ARG A 422 -17.50 3.17 -19.92
C ARG A 422 -16.88 2.09 -20.82
N ASN A 423 -15.69 1.64 -20.47
CA ASN A 423 -14.85 0.70 -21.21
C ASN A 423 -14.34 1.22 -22.58
N THR A 424 -14.48 2.51 -22.88
CA THR A 424 -13.79 3.09 -24.05
C THR A 424 -12.29 3.10 -23.82
N THR A 425 -11.52 2.56 -24.77
CA THR A 425 -10.04 2.56 -24.76
C THR A 425 -9.48 3.97 -24.73
N ILE A 426 -8.44 4.20 -23.92
CA ILE A 426 -7.72 5.47 -23.81
C ILE A 426 -6.29 5.35 -24.35
N PRO A 427 -5.74 6.43 -24.95
CA PRO A 427 -6.33 7.76 -25.13
C PRO A 427 -7.48 7.80 -26.16
N THR A 428 -8.42 8.74 -26.00
CA THR A 428 -9.58 8.89 -26.92
C THR A 428 -10.13 10.32 -26.92
N SER A 429 -10.83 10.68 -28.00
CA SER A 429 -11.50 11.97 -28.14
C SER A 429 -12.89 11.81 -28.74
N ARG A 430 -13.89 12.52 -28.21
CA ARG A 430 -15.27 12.54 -28.70
C ARG A 430 -15.81 13.97 -28.65
N SER A 431 -16.50 14.39 -29.70
CA SER A 431 -17.20 15.68 -29.73
C SER A 431 -18.67 15.51 -30.09
N GLN A 432 -19.50 16.37 -29.53
CA GLN A 432 -20.94 16.44 -29.81
C GLN A 432 -21.41 17.89 -29.80
N ILE A 433 -22.34 18.20 -30.71
CA ILE A 433 -22.93 19.54 -30.82
C ILE A 433 -24.18 19.60 -29.94
N PHE A 434 -24.20 20.59 -29.05
CA PHE A 434 -25.32 20.99 -28.20
C PHE A 434 -25.83 22.38 -28.61
N SER A 435 -26.93 22.81 -27.99
CA SER A 435 -27.53 24.12 -28.25
C SER A 435 -28.12 24.73 -26.97
N THR A 436 -28.57 25.98 -27.05
CA THR A 436 -29.21 26.70 -25.95
C THR A 436 -30.59 26.15 -25.62
N ALA A 437 -30.95 26.17 -24.33
CA ALA A 437 -32.21 25.68 -23.81
C ALA A 437 -33.31 26.77 -23.78
N ALA A 438 -32.93 28.04 -23.87
CA ALA A 438 -33.84 29.19 -23.84
C ALA A 438 -33.56 30.21 -24.97
N ASP A 439 -34.59 30.95 -25.35
CA ASP A 439 -34.48 32.03 -26.34
C ASP A 439 -33.59 33.15 -25.81
N ASN A 440 -32.74 33.71 -26.68
CA ASN A 440 -31.79 34.78 -26.36
C ASN A 440 -30.79 34.44 -25.24
N GLN A 441 -30.56 33.15 -24.96
CA GLN A 441 -29.55 32.69 -24.02
C GLN A 441 -28.14 33.04 -24.53
N THR A 442 -27.40 33.85 -23.76
CA THR A 442 -26.08 34.38 -24.15
C THR A 442 -24.89 33.63 -23.54
N SER A 443 -25.16 32.61 -22.72
CA SER A 443 -24.14 31.73 -22.14
C SER A 443 -24.68 30.32 -21.93
N VAL A 444 -23.80 29.31 -21.95
CA VAL A 444 -24.13 27.91 -21.66
C VAL A 444 -23.22 27.42 -20.53
N GLU A 445 -23.82 26.87 -19.47
CA GLU A 445 -23.09 26.16 -18.41
C GLU A 445 -22.86 24.71 -18.86
N ILE A 446 -21.62 24.26 -18.80
CA ILE A 446 -21.21 22.89 -19.07
C ILE A 446 -20.92 22.23 -17.73
N HIS A 447 -21.79 21.34 -17.27
CA HIS A 447 -21.59 20.56 -16.05
C HIS A 447 -21.21 19.12 -16.40
N ILE A 448 -19.99 18.74 -16.06
CA ILE A 448 -19.37 17.46 -16.41
C ILE A 448 -19.66 16.45 -15.31
N THR A 449 -20.06 15.24 -15.70
CA THR A 449 -20.44 14.15 -14.79
C THR A 449 -19.79 12.83 -15.19
N GLN A 450 -19.53 11.97 -14.20
CA GLN A 450 -19.03 10.61 -14.36
C GLN A 450 -19.97 9.62 -13.65
N GLY A 451 -20.44 8.61 -14.38
CA GLY A 451 -21.28 7.54 -13.81
C GLY A 451 -22.31 6.97 -14.78
N GLU A 452 -23.03 5.95 -14.29
CA GLU A 452 -23.95 5.15 -15.10
C GLU A 452 -25.43 5.47 -14.86
N ARG A 453 -25.75 6.45 -14.01
CA ARG A 453 -27.13 6.82 -13.70
C ARG A 453 -27.68 7.79 -14.74
N THR A 454 -28.99 7.76 -14.98
CA THR A 454 -29.65 8.63 -15.97
C THR A 454 -29.67 10.09 -15.54
N MET A 455 -29.88 10.37 -14.25
CA MET A 455 -29.92 11.72 -13.70
C MET A 455 -28.51 12.19 -13.32
N ALA A 456 -28.16 13.41 -13.70
CA ALA A 456 -26.87 14.01 -13.40
C ALA A 456 -26.60 14.12 -11.88
N SER A 457 -27.65 14.32 -11.07
CA SER A 457 -27.57 14.38 -9.60
C SER A 457 -27.15 13.07 -8.94
N ASP A 458 -27.36 11.94 -9.62
CA ASP A 458 -27.03 10.60 -9.11
C ASP A 458 -25.63 10.14 -9.54
N ASN A 459 -24.95 10.94 -10.37
CA ASN A 459 -23.59 10.69 -10.84
C ASN A 459 -22.60 11.61 -10.12
N LYS A 460 -21.30 11.29 -10.22
CA LYS A 460 -20.24 12.12 -9.67
C LYS A 460 -20.08 13.37 -10.53
N SER A 461 -20.26 14.55 -9.94
CA SER A 461 -19.88 15.81 -10.57
C SER A 461 -18.36 15.94 -10.63
N LEU A 462 -17.83 16.22 -11.81
CA LEU A 462 -16.38 16.41 -12.04
C LEU A 462 -16.00 17.90 -12.11
N GLY A 463 -16.89 18.76 -12.61
CA GLY A 463 -16.62 20.19 -12.73
C GLY A 463 -17.67 20.93 -13.53
N ARG A 464 -17.62 22.27 -13.47
CA ARG A 464 -18.50 23.17 -14.22
C ARG A 464 -17.71 24.33 -14.80
N PHE A 465 -18.07 24.77 -16.00
CA PHE A 465 -17.60 26.02 -16.56
C PHE A 465 -18.65 26.65 -17.47
N VAL A 466 -18.56 27.95 -17.68
CA VAL A 466 -19.53 28.71 -18.49
C VAL A 466 -18.85 29.16 -19.77
N LEU A 467 -19.45 28.81 -20.92
CA LEU A 467 -19.12 29.43 -22.20
C LEU A 467 -20.02 30.67 -22.37
N ASP A 468 -19.42 31.85 -22.37
CA ASP A 468 -20.13 33.12 -22.49
C ASP A 468 -20.09 33.71 -23.91
N GLY A 469 -20.85 34.79 -24.11
CA GLY A 469 -20.79 35.59 -25.33
C GLY A 469 -21.39 34.92 -26.56
N ILE A 470 -22.36 34.02 -26.36
CA ILE A 470 -23.20 33.46 -27.42
C ILE A 470 -24.15 34.57 -27.92
N PRO A 471 -24.24 34.83 -29.24
CA PRO A 471 -25.17 35.82 -29.77
C PRO A 471 -26.63 35.47 -29.45
N PRO A 472 -27.50 36.45 -29.13
CA PRO A 472 -28.92 36.20 -28.93
C PRO A 472 -29.56 35.58 -30.17
N ALA A 473 -30.13 34.38 -30.00
CA ALA A 473 -30.83 33.63 -31.04
C ALA A 473 -31.98 32.83 -30.42
N PRO A 474 -32.97 32.38 -31.22
CA PRO A 474 -33.97 31.42 -30.76
C PRO A 474 -33.30 30.16 -30.18
N ARG A 475 -33.92 29.54 -29.16
CA ARG A 475 -33.44 28.28 -28.57
C ARG A 475 -33.22 27.23 -29.64
N GLY A 476 -32.18 26.39 -29.48
CA GLY A 476 -31.86 25.35 -30.46
C GLY A 476 -31.09 25.81 -31.70
N MET A 477 -30.88 27.13 -31.89
CA MET A 477 -30.12 27.66 -33.04
C MET A 477 -28.60 27.74 -32.81
N PRO A 478 -28.08 28.21 -31.65
CA PRO A 478 -26.65 28.22 -31.39
C PRO A 478 -26.02 26.83 -31.46
N GLN A 479 -24.82 26.70 -32.03
CA GLN A 479 -24.12 25.43 -32.15
C GLN A 479 -22.90 25.42 -31.22
N VAL A 480 -23.05 24.81 -30.05
CA VAL A 480 -21.98 24.66 -29.06
C VAL A 480 -21.39 23.26 -29.18
N GLU A 481 -20.22 23.15 -29.79
CA GLU A 481 -19.47 21.90 -29.86
C GLU A 481 -18.77 21.65 -28.52
N VAL A 482 -19.09 20.54 -27.86
CA VAL A 482 -18.42 20.09 -26.64
C VAL A 482 -17.57 18.88 -26.99
N MET A 483 -16.28 18.94 -26.72
CA MET A 483 -15.29 17.91 -26.97
C MET A 483 -14.70 17.42 -25.66
N PHE A 484 -14.68 16.11 -25.48
CA PHE A 484 -14.03 15.41 -24.38
C PHE A 484 -12.79 14.73 -24.95
N ASP A 485 -11.64 15.06 -24.39
CA ASP A 485 -10.34 14.50 -24.76
C ASP A 485 -9.71 13.83 -23.54
N ILE A 486 -9.33 12.56 -23.64
CA ILE A 486 -8.75 11.79 -22.55
C ILE A 486 -7.38 11.27 -22.98
N ASP A 487 -6.36 11.60 -22.21
CA ASP A 487 -5.00 11.16 -22.47
C ASP A 487 -4.73 9.72 -21.96
N ALA A 488 -3.51 9.22 -22.21
CA ALA A 488 -3.12 7.88 -21.76
C ALA A 488 -3.07 7.73 -20.23
N ASN A 489 -3.04 8.84 -19.48
CA ASN A 489 -3.11 8.89 -18.01
C ASN A 489 -4.54 8.96 -17.48
N GLY A 490 -5.54 8.98 -18.37
CA GLY A 490 -6.94 9.15 -18.00
C GLY A 490 -7.32 10.59 -17.67
N ILE A 491 -6.47 11.59 -17.96
CA ILE A 491 -6.79 13.00 -17.68
C ILE A 491 -7.78 13.51 -18.72
N LEU A 492 -8.94 13.98 -18.25
CA LEU A 492 -10.00 14.51 -19.10
C LEU A 492 -9.82 16.02 -19.32
N THR A 493 -9.77 16.43 -20.58
CA THR A 493 -9.89 17.83 -21.00
C THR A 493 -11.25 18.01 -21.69
N VAL A 494 -12.08 18.90 -21.16
CA VAL A 494 -13.37 19.25 -21.76
C VAL A 494 -13.28 20.65 -22.35
N LYS A 495 -13.57 20.76 -23.64
CA LYS A 495 -13.57 22.01 -24.39
C LYS A 495 -14.96 22.26 -24.97
N ALA A 496 -15.51 23.45 -24.77
CA ALA A 496 -16.72 23.91 -25.43
C ALA A 496 -16.38 25.07 -26.37
N LYS A 497 -16.90 25.01 -27.60
CA LYS A 497 -16.69 26.01 -28.64
C LYS A 497 -18.01 26.38 -29.31
N ASP A 498 -18.33 27.67 -29.34
CA ASP A 498 -19.41 28.17 -30.21
C ASP A 498 -18.91 28.24 -31.65
N LYS A 499 -19.57 27.52 -32.56
CA LYS A 499 -19.16 27.45 -33.96
C LYS A 499 -19.40 28.75 -34.72
N ALA A 500 -20.30 29.62 -34.26
CA ALA A 500 -20.58 30.89 -34.92
C ALA A 500 -19.50 31.93 -34.62
N THR A 501 -19.12 32.09 -33.34
CA THR A 501 -18.15 33.10 -32.91
C THR A 501 -16.72 32.60 -32.82
N ASN A 502 -16.50 31.28 -32.86
CA ASN A 502 -15.26 30.60 -32.50
C ASN A 502 -14.78 30.86 -31.06
N LYS A 503 -15.63 31.46 -30.20
CA LYS A 503 -15.32 31.55 -28.77
C LYS A 503 -15.26 30.15 -28.19
N GLU A 504 -14.25 29.94 -27.36
CA GLU A 504 -14.04 28.68 -26.67
C GLU A 504 -13.75 28.90 -25.20
N GLN A 505 -14.16 27.93 -24.40
CA GLN A 505 -13.78 27.78 -23.01
C GLN A 505 -13.45 26.31 -22.80
N SER A 506 -12.51 26.03 -21.92
CA SER A 506 -12.13 24.67 -21.59
C SER A 506 -11.82 24.56 -20.13
N ILE A 507 -12.06 23.37 -19.59
CA ILE A 507 -11.58 22.96 -18.30
C ILE A 507 -10.77 21.69 -18.47
N ARG A 508 -9.64 21.63 -17.78
CA ARG A 508 -8.90 20.39 -17.62
C ARG A 508 -9.34 19.79 -16.28
N ILE A 509 -9.98 18.63 -16.34
CA ILE A 509 -10.35 17.85 -15.18
C ILE A 509 -9.16 16.99 -14.83
N GLU A 510 -8.28 17.57 -14.01
CA GLU A 510 -7.31 16.81 -13.26
C GLU A 510 -7.97 16.46 -11.93
N GLY A 511 -7.84 15.21 -11.48
CA GLY A 511 -8.21 14.88 -10.12
C GLY A 511 -7.49 15.83 -9.17
N SER A 512 -8.24 16.59 -8.38
CA SER A 512 -7.67 17.29 -7.23
C SER A 512 -7.77 16.33 -6.05
N SER A 513 -6.64 16.05 -5.40
CA SER A 513 -6.61 15.44 -4.07
C SER A 513 -7.23 16.36 -3.00
N GLY A 514 -7.58 17.59 -3.35
CA GLY A 514 -7.93 18.66 -2.41
C GLY A 514 -6.70 19.31 -1.77
N LEU A 515 -5.48 18.92 -2.14
CA LEU A 515 -4.22 19.54 -1.72
C LEU A 515 -3.76 20.57 -2.75
N SER A 516 -3.29 21.72 -2.28
CA SER A 516 -2.58 22.67 -3.14
C SER A 516 -1.11 22.28 -3.30
N GLU A 517 -0.43 22.75 -4.35
CA GLU A 517 1.02 22.58 -4.50
C GLU A 517 1.80 23.10 -3.27
N GLN A 518 1.30 24.15 -2.60
CA GLN A 518 1.87 24.65 -1.35
C GLN A 518 1.68 23.67 -0.19
N ASP A 519 0.53 22.99 -0.10
CA ASP A 519 0.30 21.94 0.89
C ASP A 519 1.22 20.75 0.63
N ILE A 520 1.35 20.31 -0.62
CA ILE A 520 2.23 19.20 -1.01
C ILE A 520 3.69 19.51 -0.62
N GLU A 521 4.18 20.71 -0.95
CA GLU A 521 5.55 21.11 -0.61
C GLU A 521 5.75 21.23 0.92
N ARG A 522 4.75 21.72 1.67
CA ARG A 522 4.78 21.72 3.13
C ARG A 522 4.85 20.29 3.68
N MET A 523 3.95 19.41 3.24
CA MET A 523 3.87 18.01 3.67
C MET A 523 5.14 17.24 3.33
N LYS A 524 5.75 17.51 2.17
CA LYS A 524 7.05 16.95 1.78
C LYS A 524 8.16 17.39 2.74
N LYS A 525 8.23 18.69 3.08
CA LYS A 525 9.18 19.19 4.09
C LYS A 525 8.95 18.57 5.47
N ASP A 526 7.69 18.40 5.85
CA ASP A 526 7.34 17.74 7.11
C ASP A 526 7.76 16.26 7.06
N ALA A 527 7.56 15.55 5.94
CA ALA A 527 8.03 14.19 5.75
C ALA A 527 9.56 14.08 5.84
N GLU A 528 10.30 14.99 5.20
CA GLU A 528 11.77 15.08 5.28
C GLU A 528 12.26 15.37 6.71
N ALA A 529 11.64 16.34 7.41
CA ALA A 529 11.97 16.67 8.79
C ALA A 529 11.74 15.47 9.73
N ASN A 530 10.64 14.75 9.51
CA ASN A 530 10.36 13.54 10.28
C ASN A 530 11.35 12.41 9.98
N ALA A 531 11.76 12.23 8.72
CA ALA A 531 12.76 11.22 8.35
C ALA A 531 14.12 11.50 9.03
N GLU A 532 14.51 12.77 9.14
CA GLU A 532 15.71 13.17 9.89
C GLU A 532 15.56 12.94 11.41
N ALA A 533 14.37 13.18 11.97
CA ALA A 533 14.08 12.86 13.37
C ALA A 533 14.15 11.35 13.65
N ASP A 534 13.59 10.53 12.75
CA ASP A 534 13.65 9.07 12.84
C ASP A 534 15.10 8.56 12.76
N LYS A 535 15.93 9.15 11.89
CA LYS A 535 17.36 8.83 11.78
C LYS A 535 18.12 9.14 13.08
N LYS A 536 17.85 10.27 13.73
CA LYS A 536 18.46 10.63 15.02
C LYS A 536 18.06 9.64 16.12
N LYS A 537 16.81 9.19 16.14
CA LYS A 537 16.35 8.16 17.09
C LYS A 537 17.03 6.82 16.85
N ALA A 538 17.20 6.42 15.59
CA ALA A 538 17.93 5.21 15.22
C ALA A 538 19.41 5.29 15.67
N GLU A 539 20.07 6.43 15.45
CA GLU A 539 21.45 6.66 15.92
C GLU A 539 21.55 6.58 17.45
N LEU A 540 20.59 7.18 18.17
CA LEU A 540 20.56 7.08 19.63
C LEU A 540 20.44 5.62 20.08
N ALA A 541 19.52 4.84 19.48
CA ALA A 541 19.36 3.43 19.82
C ALA A 541 20.64 2.60 19.54
N GLU A 542 21.33 2.86 18.42
CA GLU A 542 22.60 2.21 18.08
C GLU A 542 23.71 2.52 19.11
N VAL A 543 23.77 3.77 19.54
CA VAL A 543 24.75 4.23 20.53
C VAL A 543 24.46 3.64 21.91
N HIS A 544 23.20 3.52 22.29
CA HIS A 544 22.80 2.79 23.51
C HIS A 544 23.23 1.32 23.45
N ASN A 545 22.96 0.64 22.34
CA ASN A 545 23.35 -0.76 22.15
C ASN A 545 24.87 -0.94 22.22
N THR A 546 25.63 -0.03 21.60
CA THR A 546 27.09 -0.02 21.65
C THR A 546 27.59 0.18 23.07
N ALA A 547 27.02 1.15 23.80
CA ALA A 547 27.35 1.39 25.20
C ALA A 547 27.08 0.16 26.08
N ASP A 548 25.93 -0.52 25.88
CA ASP A 548 25.59 -1.75 26.60
C ASP A 548 26.55 -2.90 26.33
N GLN A 549 26.94 -3.09 25.06
CA GLN A 549 27.94 -4.09 24.68
C GLN A 549 29.31 -3.77 25.30
N SER A 550 29.73 -2.50 25.30
CA SER A 550 30.98 -2.07 25.92
C SER A 550 30.98 -2.26 27.44
N VAL A 551 29.88 -1.93 28.13
CA VAL A 551 29.73 -2.17 29.58
C VAL A 551 29.80 -3.66 29.88
N TYR A 552 29.10 -4.49 29.12
CA TYR A 552 29.15 -5.94 29.29
C TYR A 552 30.57 -6.50 29.08
N ALA A 553 31.24 -6.09 28.00
CA ALA A 553 32.61 -6.50 27.70
C ALA A 553 33.59 -6.08 28.80
N ALA A 554 33.45 -4.85 29.32
CA ALA A 554 34.27 -4.35 30.43
C ALA A 554 34.06 -5.14 31.72
N ARG A 555 32.79 -5.39 32.10
CA ARG A 555 32.45 -6.23 33.27
C ARG A 555 33.03 -7.63 33.16
N LYS A 556 32.91 -8.25 31.98
CA LYS A 556 33.47 -9.58 31.72
C LYS A 556 34.99 -9.59 31.81
N ALA A 557 35.67 -8.63 31.19
CA ALA A 557 37.13 -8.53 31.24
C ALA A 557 37.65 -8.36 32.67
N LEU A 558 36.97 -7.57 33.51
CA LEU A 558 37.30 -7.43 34.93
C LEU A 558 37.10 -8.74 35.69
N ALA A 559 35.99 -9.45 35.45
CA ALA A 559 35.71 -10.72 36.10
C ALA A 559 36.73 -11.82 35.72
N ASP A 560 37.05 -11.94 34.43
CA ASP A 560 37.93 -12.99 33.90
C ASP A 560 39.42 -12.77 34.29
N ASN A 561 39.80 -11.54 34.65
CA ASN A 561 41.20 -11.16 34.89
C ASN A 561 41.46 -10.57 36.28
N LYS A 562 40.55 -10.80 37.23
CA LYS A 562 40.55 -10.22 38.57
C LYS A 562 41.91 -10.33 39.30
N ASP A 563 42.62 -11.45 39.15
CA ASP A 563 43.91 -11.68 39.81
C ASP A 563 45.13 -11.22 38.98
N LYS A 564 44.91 -10.72 37.75
CA LYS A 564 45.95 -10.40 36.77
C LYS A 564 46.01 -8.92 36.40
N ILE A 565 45.07 -8.11 36.89
CA ILE A 565 44.99 -6.68 36.64
C ILE A 565 45.36 -5.87 37.89
N PRO A 566 46.03 -4.71 37.74
CA PRO A 566 46.27 -3.81 38.86
C PRO A 566 44.95 -3.31 39.48
N VAL A 567 44.90 -3.23 40.80
CA VAL A 567 43.72 -2.75 41.56
C VAL A 567 43.30 -1.34 41.12
N ASP A 568 44.26 -0.46 40.83
CA ASP A 568 43.98 0.89 40.34
C ASP A 568 43.27 0.89 38.97
N LEU A 569 43.64 -0.05 38.09
CA LEU A 569 43.02 -0.19 36.77
C LEU A 569 41.60 -0.76 36.88
N GLU A 570 41.39 -1.75 37.77
CA GLU A 570 40.06 -2.27 38.08
C GLU A 570 39.13 -1.16 38.59
N LYS A 571 39.62 -0.31 39.50
CA LYS A 571 38.88 0.83 40.03
C LYS A 571 38.50 1.82 38.93
N THR A 572 39.46 2.23 38.10
CA THR A 572 39.21 3.16 36.98
C THR A 572 38.17 2.65 35.99
N ILE A 573 38.19 1.36 35.64
CA ILE A 573 37.23 0.77 34.70
C ILE A 573 35.82 0.72 35.34
N ASN A 574 35.70 0.36 36.62
CA ASN A 574 34.41 0.39 37.33
C ASN A 574 33.82 1.81 37.41
N GLU A 575 34.66 2.83 37.64
CA GLU A 575 34.24 4.23 37.58
C GLU A 575 33.73 4.60 36.18
N LYS A 576 34.44 4.21 35.12
CA LYS A 576 34.02 4.47 33.73
C LYS A 576 32.73 3.72 33.36
N ILE A 577 32.54 2.47 33.81
CA ILE A 577 31.28 1.73 33.66
C ILE A 577 30.12 2.52 34.26
N THR A 578 30.30 3.02 35.49
CA THR A 578 29.27 3.80 36.20
C THR A 578 28.93 5.09 35.45
N VAL A 579 29.94 5.75 34.87
CA VAL A 579 29.73 6.95 34.04
C VAL A 579 28.92 6.62 32.80
N VAL A 580 29.29 5.57 32.05
CA VAL A 580 28.54 5.13 30.86
C VAL A 580 27.10 4.77 31.22
N GLU A 581 26.89 3.98 32.28
CA GLU A 581 25.54 3.60 32.73
C GLU A 581 24.68 4.81 33.12
N SER A 582 25.25 5.84 33.75
CA SER A 582 24.49 7.05 34.08
C SER A 582 24.20 7.92 32.86
N LYS A 583 25.15 8.04 31.92
CA LYS A 583 25.00 8.89 30.73
C LYS A 583 24.08 8.27 29.68
N LYS A 584 24.02 6.94 29.63
CA LYS A 584 23.06 6.16 28.81
C LYS A 584 21.60 6.32 29.27
N ILE A 585 21.32 7.04 30.36
CA ILE A 585 19.94 7.42 30.75
C ILE A 585 19.49 8.70 30.03
N SER A 586 20.43 9.47 29.48
CA SER A 586 20.15 10.70 28.73
C SER A 586 20.02 10.46 27.23
N ASP A 587 19.38 11.38 26.51
CA ASP A 587 19.26 11.35 25.04
C ASP A 587 20.45 12.02 24.31
N ASN A 588 21.57 12.26 25.01
CA ASN A 588 22.74 12.96 24.44
C ASN A 588 23.72 11.98 23.77
N VAL A 589 23.53 11.78 22.46
CA VAL A 589 24.38 10.92 21.60
C VAL A 589 25.87 11.20 21.77
N ALA A 590 26.29 12.47 21.81
CA ALA A 590 27.69 12.84 21.89
C ALA A 590 28.33 12.45 23.23
N GLU A 591 27.59 12.62 24.34
CA GLU A 591 28.06 12.20 25.66
C GLU A 591 28.15 10.67 25.78
N ILE A 592 27.16 9.94 25.25
CA ILE A 592 27.19 8.48 25.30
C ILE A 592 28.36 7.94 24.46
N LYS A 593 28.56 8.46 23.24
CA LYS A 593 29.72 8.09 22.38
C LYS A 593 31.04 8.37 23.10
N SER A 594 31.23 9.59 23.58
CA SER A 594 32.46 10.02 24.27
C SER A 594 32.77 9.15 25.49
N THR A 595 31.78 8.89 26.35
CA THR A 595 31.99 8.07 27.55
C THR A 595 32.20 6.59 27.22
N THR A 596 31.58 6.08 26.15
CA THR A 596 31.80 4.72 25.65
C THR A 596 33.20 4.55 25.06
N GLU A 597 33.69 5.54 24.30
CA GLU A 597 35.07 5.57 23.80
C GLU A 597 36.09 5.63 24.93
N ASP A 598 35.84 6.42 25.96
CA ASP A 598 36.67 6.49 27.15
C ASP A 598 36.75 5.15 27.89
N LEU A 599 35.62 4.45 28.03
CA LEU A 599 35.59 3.11 28.60
C LEU A 599 36.41 2.14 27.73
N ALA A 600 36.27 2.21 26.41
CA ALA A 600 37.03 1.36 25.49
C ALA A 600 38.55 1.60 25.57
N LYS A 601 38.99 2.85 25.74
CA LYS A 601 40.41 3.22 25.93
C LYS A 601 40.99 2.68 27.24
N GLU A 602 40.22 2.68 28.33
CA GLU A 602 40.70 2.08 29.59
C GLU A 602 40.68 0.55 29.51
N LEU A 603 39.70 -0.02 28.82
CA LEU A 603 39.60 -1.45 28.61
C LEU A 603 40.77 -1.99 27.77
N SER A 604 41.29 -1.23 26.79
CA SER A 604 42.46 -1.65 26.01
C SER A 604 43.72 -1.84 26.87
N LYS A 605 43.87 -1.07 27.96
CA LYS A 605 45.00 -1.22 28.90
C LYS A 605 44.97 -2.54 29.67
N VAL A 606 43.79 -3.15 29.85
CA VAL A 606 43.68 -4.52 30.40
C VAL A 606 44.34 -5.52 29.47
N TYR A 607 44.10 -5.41 28.16
CA TYR A 607 44.73 -6.26 27.16
C TYR A 607 46.25 -6.05 27.09
N GLU A 608 46.72 -4.80 27.19
CA GLU A 608 48.16 -4.50 27.25
C GLU A 608 48.83 -5.05 28.52
N ALA A 609 48.17 -4.96 29.68
CA ALA A 609 48.64 -5.53 30.93
C ALA A 609 48.70 -7.07 30.88
N MET A 610 47.73 -7.71 30.22
CA MET A 610 47.74 -9.15 29.98
C MET A 610 48.87 -9.60 29.05
N GLN A 611 49.17 -8.86 27.99
CA GLN A 611 50.30 -9.17 27.10
C GLN A 611 51.66 -9.01 27.79
N LYS A 612 51.81 -8.04 28.69
CA LYS A 612 53.04 -7.89 29.49
C LYS A 612 53.26 -9.01 30.50
N ASN A 613 52.18 -9.65 30.97
CA ASN A 613 52.23 -10.78 31.90
C ASN A 613 52.36 -12.15 31.20
N ASN A 614 52.49 -12.20 29.87
CA ASN A 614 52.71 -13.44 29.12
C ASN A 614 53.71 -13.18 27.97
N PRO A 615 55.03 -13.40 28.16
CA PRO A 615 56.00 -13.26 27.07
C PRO A 615 55.70 -14.26 25.96
N PRO A 616 56.04 -13.98 24.69
CA PRO A 616 55.93 -14.97 23.63
C PRO A 616 56.80 -16.19 23.99
N ALA A 617 56.16 -17.34 24.20
CA ALA A 617 56.85 -18.62 24.25
C ALA A 617 57.59 -18.81 22.92
N GLY A 618 58.89 -19.08 23.03
CA GLY A 618 59.85 -19.05 21.93
C GLY A 618 59.47 -19.86 20.70
N GLY A 619 59.87 -19.34 19.54
CA GLY A 619 59.74 -20.00 18.26
C GLY A 619 60.50 -21.34 18.23
N PRO A 620 60.01 -22.33 17.45
CA PRO A 620 60.71 -23.59 17.28
C PRO A 620 61.69 -23.56 16.10
N SER A 621 62.92 -24.02 16.33
CA SER A 621 63.78 -24.66 15.31
C SER A 621 64.97 -25.38 15.95
N PRO A 622 65.58 -26.41 15.34
CA PRO A 622 65.10 -27.31 14.27
C PRO A 622 65.33 -28.82 14.55
N GLY A 623 64.59 -29.69 13.85
CA GLY A 623 65.04 -31.03 13.43
C GLY A 623 64.56 -32.25 14.24
N ASN A 624 63.56 -32.97 13.72
CA ASN A 624 63.79 -34.26 13.03
C ASN A 624 62.49 -34.81 12.42
N GLU A 625 62.56 -35.09 11.12
CA GLU A 625 61.62 -35.85 10.29
C GLU A 625 61.50 -37.32 10.77
N PRO A 626 60.42 -38.07 10.44
CA PRO A 626 60.26 -38.59 9.07
C PRO A 626 58.82 -38.79 8.55
N GLY A 627 58.68 -38.79 7.21
CA GLY A 627 57.75 -39.69 6.51
C GLY A 627 56.75 -39.07 5.52
N GLN A 628 57.22 -38.76 4.31
CA GLN A 628 56.38 -38.54 3.13
C GLN A 628 55.71 -39.83 2.64
N GLN A 629 54.41 -39.76 2.32
CA GLN A 629 53.81 -40.54 1.23
C GLN A 629 52.63 -39.79 0.57
N SER A 630 52.97 -39.17 -0.58
CA SER A 630 52.24 -39.10 -1.87
C SER A 630 50.70 -39.11 -1.94
N ALA A 631 50.14 -37.95 -2.36
CA ALA A 631 49.51 -37.64 -3.68
C ALA A 631 48.40 -38.58 -4.25
N PRO A 632 47.48 -38.13 -5.15
CA PRO A 632 47.66 -37.01 -6.09
C PRO A 632 46.46 -36.08 -6.42
N LYS A 633 46.81 -34.95 -7.05
CA LYS A 633 45.95 -34.10 -7.88
C LYS A 633 46.07 -34.55 -9.33
N ASP A 634 44.94 -34.63 -10.03
CA ASP A 634 44.87 -34.74 -11.48
C ASP A 634 45.20 -33.41 -12.18
N SER A 635 45.80 -33.52 -13.36
CA SER A 635 45.96 -32.47 -14.37
C SER A 635 45.52 -33.01 -15.74
N PRO A 636 45.16 -32.14 -16.70
CA PRO A 636 44.44 -32.50 -17.92
C PRO A 636 45.39 -32.70 -19.13
N GLU A 637 45.02 -33.57 -20.10
CA GLU A 637 45.24 -33.32 -21.54
C GLU A 637 44.55 -34.34 -22.48
N GLN A 638 43.85 -33.77 -23.47
CA GLN A 638 43.56 -34.17 -24.84
C GLN A 638 43.68 -35.64 -25.33
N LYS A 639 42.57 -36.14 -25.88
CA LYS A 639 42.48 -36.63 -27.27
C LYS A 639 41.06 -36.46 -27.82
#